data_AF-A0A6B1GQW6-F1
#
_entry.id   AF-A0A6B1GQW6-F1
#
_cell.length_a   1.000
_cell.length_b   1.000
_cell.length_c   1.000
_cell.angle_alpha   90.00
_cell.angle_beta   90.00
_cell.angle_gamma   90.00
#
_symmetry.space_group_name_H-M   'P 1'
#
loop_
_entity.id
_entity.type
_entity.pdbx_description
1 polymer ?
#
loop_
_entity_poly.entity_id
_entity_poly.type
_entity_poly.pdbx_seq_one_letter_code
_entity_poly.pdbx_strand_id
1 'polypeptide(L)'
;MKNHYRAVVIGGGVIGASVLYHLAKLGWKDIVLIERKELTAGSTWHAAGGFHPLNNDINISSLQAYTINLYKDIQRESGQDISMVQSGSIILAANPERWEYVQYMRTNFLTMGIETRLVTPDEIKEICPLVDISDLHGGLWDQYEGFLDPHGTTMAYAKSAENRGAEIVLRNRVIDLNPRPEGAWDVVTEQGTIVAEHVINAGGLWARKVGLMAGVNLPVSPLQHHYLVTEPIPELAASKKIIPTVLDLDGFTYMRPERKGLLMGVYELNPKVWHLEGAPWDYGMDLIPEEIDRISPQLIKGFERFPVLNEIGIKRWVNGAFTFTPDGNPLVGPVPGLRNFWVACGVMAGFSQGGGVGLSLAQWIIDGEPEADIFGMDVARYGDFASQDCYLSETARQSYSRRFVLTYPNEELPAGRPLDFSPIHDEMSDSGAQFGCIWALEVPLFFVPGDPEFQETPTLKRSNAFDIIGEEVHAVRSKVGMVDITGFSRYEVVGPGSAKWLDTLLACRLPKVGGMRLAPMLTPSGRLAGDLTVMRLDENRFWLMGSYYLQAWHMRWFNDHLPDSGVSVRNLCKEWSGISIAGPESRNLLERIAPDDLSNSAFPFMNCRRININGCEAIVARVSVTGELGYEINVSDNHMKTLYSTLCEAGTEFDIRPFGFRAMNSTRLEKGYGSWSR
;
A
#
# COMPACT_ATOMS: atom_id res chain seq x y z
N MET A 1 0.33 16.89 33.05
CA MET A 1 -0.54 15.83 32.53
C MET A 1 -1.87 15.80 33.26
N LYS A 2 -2.96 15.93 32.51
CA LYS A 2 -4.35 15.72 32.95
C LYS A 2 -4.62 14.23 33.12
N ASN A 3 -5.69 13.89 33.83
CA ASN A 3 -6.13 12.49 33.97
C ASN A 3 -6.96 12.00 32.76
N HIS A 4 -7.42 12.92 31.91
CA HIS A 4 -8.27 12.64 30.76
C HIS A 4 -7.85 13.49 29.55
N TYR A 5 -7.79 12.86 28.39
CA TYR A 5 -7.54 13.50 27.09
C TYR A 5 -8.52 12.98 26.04
N ARG A 6 -8.85 13.84 25.08
CA ARG A 6 -9.59 13.44 23.89
C ARG A 6 -8.73 12.57 22.97
N ALA A 7 -7.45 12.90 22.80
CA ALA A 7 -6.52 12.09 22.01
C ALA A 7 -5.13 12.05 22.63
N VAL A 8 -4.51 10.86 22.58
CA VAL A 8 -3.12 10.63 22.96
C VAL A 8 -2.34 10.14 21.74
N VAL A 9 -1.31 10.89 21.35
CA VAL A 9 -0.35 10.50 20.31
C VAL A 9 0.88 9.89 20.97
N ILE A 10 1.23 8.66 20.63
CA ILE A 10 2.37 7.92 21.18
C ILE A 10 3.54 8.01 20.21
N GLY A 11 4.58 8.77 20.59
CA GLY A 11 5.82 8.94 19.81
C GLY A 11 6.04 10.37 19.32
N GLY A 12 7.18 10.95 19.70
CA GLY A 12 7.61 12.33 19.43
C GLY A 12 8.49 12.49 18.19
N GLY A 13 8.38 11.59 17.20
CA GLY A 13 8.99 11.77 15.88
C GLY A 13 8.22 12.76 15.01
N VAL A 14 8.73 13.04 13.80
CA VAL A 14 8.10 13.98 12.85
C VAL A 14 6.63 13.63 12.56
N ILE A 15 6.29 12.33 12.49
CA ILE A 15 4.93 11.88 12.20
C ILE A 15 3.99 12.15 13.38
N GLY A 16 4.38 11.80 14.61
CA GLY A 16 3.56 12.08 15.79
C GLY A 16 3.38 13.58 16.03
N ALA A 17 4.43 14.37 15.85
CA ALA A 17 4.34 15.84 15.92
C ALA A 17 3.41 16.41 14.84
N SER A 18 3.47 15.87 13.62
CA SER A 18 2.56 16.24 12.52
C SER A 18 1.11 15.89 12.85
N VAL A 19 0.80 14.69 13.34
CA VAL A 19 -0.56 14.30 13.76
C VAL A 19 -1.08 15.24 14.85
N LEU A 20 -0.27 15.48 15.89
CA LEU A 20 -0.64 16.40 16.98
C LEU A 20 -0.95 17.81 16.45
N TYR A 21 -0.09 18.34 15.57
CA TYR A 21 -0.30 19.64 14.94
C TYR A 21 -1.60 19.69 14.14
N HIS A 22 -1.90 18.69 13.31
CA HIS A 22 -3.10 18.71 12.49
C HIS A 22 -4.39 18.55 13.31
N LEU A 23 -4.40 17.71 14.35
CA LEU A 23 -5.51 17.65 15.31
C LEU A 23 -5.75 19.03 15.94
N ALA A 24 -4.68 19.70 16.40
CA ALA A 24 -4.77 21.04 17.00
C ALA A 24 -5.24 22.10 15.98
N LYS A 25 -4.74 22.02 14.73
CA LYS A 25 -5.08 22.93 13.63
C LYS A 25 -6.54 22.84 13.24
N LEU A 26 -7.10 21.63 13.24
CA LEU A 26 -8.51 21.35 12.99
C LEU A 26 -9.41 21.59 14.23
N GLY A 27 -8.85 22.18 15.28
CA GLY A 27 -9.60 22.72 16.41
C GLY A 27 -9.81 21.77 17.59
N TRP A 28 -9.27 20.54 17.54
CA TRP A 28 -9.32 19.65 18.71
C TRP A 28 -8.52 20.21 19.87
N LYS A 29 -9.07 20.02 21.08
CA LYS A 29 -8.49 20.40 22.37
C LYS A 29 -8.35 19.15 23.23
N ASP A 30 -7.66 19.28 24.36
CA ASP A 30 -7.38 18.18 25.27
C ASP A 30 -6.67 17.02 24.55
N ILE A 31 -5.67 17.36 23.76
CA ILE A 31 -4.82 16.41 23.02
C ILE A 31 -3.39 16.49 23.56
N VAL A 32 -2.74 15.34 23.66
CA VAL A 32 -1.37 15.22 24.19
C VAL A 32 -0.53 14.30 23.33
N LEU A 33 0.75 14.65 23.17
CA LEU A 33 1.77 13.73 22.69
C LEU A 33 2.60 13.23 23.86
N ILE A 34 2.83 11.93 23.90
CA ILE A 34 3.63 11.25 24.91
C ILE A 34 4.84 10.62 24.24
N GLU A 35 6.03 11.06 24.65
CA GLU A 35 7.32 10.62 24.12
C GLU A 35 8.15 9.96 25.21
N ARG A 36 8.70 8.78 24.90
CA ARG A 36 9.49 7.97 25.83
C ARG A 36 10.80 8.65 26.27
N LYS A 37 11.40 9.49 25.42
CA LYS A 37 12.68 10.16 25.64
C LYS A 37 12.54 11.65 25.29
N GLU A 38 13.17 12.10 24.22
CA GLU A 38 13.06 13.46 23.69
C GLU A 38 12.36 13.43 22.33
N LEU A 39 11.83 14.58 21.90
CA LEU A 39 11.38 14.72 20.51
C LEU A 39 12.50 14.31 19.55
N THR A 40 12.13 13.67 18.44
CA THR A 40 13.02 13.15 17.39
C THR A 40 13.88 11.93 17.74
N ALA A 41 13.87 11.43 18.98
CA ALA A 41 14.79 10.38 19.48
C ALA A 41 14.66 8.99 18.82
N GLY A 42 13.73 8.82 17.88
CA GLY A 42 13.65 7.66 16.98
C GLY A 42 14.53 7.85 15.72
N SER A 43 13.96 7.61 14.54
CA SER A 43 14.68 7.75 13.26
C SER A 43 14.83 9.20 12.78
N THR A 44 14.03 10.11 13.30
CA THR A 44 13.89 11.48 12.79
C THR A 44 15.18 12.27 12.89
N TRP A 45 15.90 12.24 14.01
CA TRP A 45 17.08 13.08 14.24
C TRP A 45 18.25 12.77 13.29
N HIS A 46 18.35 11.52 12.83
CA HIS A 46 19.42 11.06 11.94
C HIS A 46 18.99 10.97 10.48
N ALA A 47 17.79 11.44 10.12
CA ALA A 47 17.33 11.43 8.74
C ALA A 47 18.22 12.32 7.86
N ALA A 48 18.34 11.96 6.57
CA ALA A 48 19.03 12.83 5.61
C ALA A 48 18.28 14.15 5.38
N GLY A 49 16.98 14.24 5.67
CA GLY A 49 16.21 15.49 5.60
C GLY A 49 15.82 15.94 4.19
N GLY A 50 15.99 15.09 3.18
CA GLY A 50 15.50 15.35 1.82
C GLY A 50 13.98 15.27 1.72
N PHE A 51 13.39 16.08 0.85
CA PHE A 51 11.98 16.03 0.51
C PHE A 51 11.78 16.12 -1.01
N HIS A 52 10.75 15.44 -1.49
CA HIS A 52 10.35 15.45 -2.89
C HIS A 52 8.83 15.32 -3.04
N PRO A 53 8.19 15.93 -4.05
CA PRO A 53 6.76 15.76 -4.30
C PRO A 53 6.44 14.45 -5.02
N LEU A 54 7.45 13.79 -5.59
CA LEU A 54 7.29 12.68 -6.53
C LEU A 54 6.98 11.35 -5.83
N ASN A 55 5.96 10.65 -6.32
CA ASN A 55 5.62 9.27 -5.97
C ASN A 55 5.01 8.55 -7.19
N ASN A 56 5.06 7.22 -7.20
CA ASN A 56 4.35 6.44 -8.21
C ASN A 56 2.83 6.46 -8.01
N ASP A 57 2.38 6.63 -6.76
CA ASP A 57 0.98 6.84 -6.43
C ASP A 57 0.62 8.34 -6.54
N ILE A 58 -0.37 8.66 -7.36
CA ILE A 58 -0.82 10.02 -7.66
C ILE A 58 -1.41 10.69 -6.41
N ASN A 59 -2.20 9.95 -5.64
CA ASN A 59 -2.83 10.45 -4.43
C ASN A 59 -1.76 10.77 -3.37
N ILE A 60 -0.78 9.89 -3.21
CA ILE A 60 0.35 10.14 -2.29
C ILE A 60 1.20 11.33 -2.76
N SER A 61 1.44 11.49 -4.06
CA SER A 61 2.17 12.65 -4.61
C SER A 61 1.50 13.98 -4.24
N SER A 62 0.16 14.05 -4.32
CA SER A 62 -0.59 15.25 -3.92
C SER A 62 -0.40 15.61 -2.44
N LEU A 63 -0.35 14.60 -1.56
CA LEU A 63 -0.10 14.76 -0.13
C LEU A 63 1.35 15.16 0.19
N GLN A 64 2.30 14.73 -0.65
CA GLN A 64 3.69 15.18 -0.57
C GLN A 64 3.82 16.66 -0.94
N ALA A 65 3.14 17.10 -2.01
CA ALA A 65 3.09 18.52 -2.38
C ALA A 65 2.45 19.38 -1.26
N TYR A 66 1.40 18.89 -0.60
CA TYR A 66 0.85 19.54 0.59
C TYR A 66 1.91 19.71 1.70
N THR A 67 2.65 18.64 2.01
CA THR A 67 3.70 18.64 3.04
C THR A 67 4.76 19.70 2.79
N ILE A 68 5.26 19.78 1.55
CA ILE A 68 6.30 20.76 1.16
C ILE A 68 5.79 22.19 1.33
N ASN A 69 4.54 22.46 0.94
CA ASN A 69 3.93 23.78 1.09
C ASN A 69 3.69 24.16 2.57
N LEU A 70 3.30 23.18 3.39
CA LEU A 70 3.02 23.37 4.81
C LEU A 70 4.24 23.84 5.61
N TYR A 71 5.46 23.51 5.17
CA TYR A 71 6.69 23.89 5.88
C TYR A 71 6.85 25.40 6.10
N LYS A 72 6.41 26.21 5.13
CA LYS A 72 6.42 27.68 5.25
C LYS A 72 5.47 28.17 6.35
N ASP A 73 4.35 27.48 6.53
CA ASP A 73 3.33 27.85 7.52
C ASP A 73 3.77 27.47 8.93
N ILE A 74 4.28 26.24 9.14
CA ILE A 74 4.73 25.82 10.47
C ILE A 74 5.96 26.60 10.93
N GLN A 75 6.89 26.95 10.04
CA GLN A 75 8.01 27.83 10.37
C GLN A 75 7.52 29.19 10.86
N ARG A 76 6.56 29.79 10.15
CA ARG A 76 5.98 31.09 10.53
C ARG A 76 5.23 31.00 11.86
N GLU A 77 4.44 29.97 12.05
CA GLU A 77 3.60 29.79 13.23
C GLU A 77 4.40 29.47 14.49
N SER A 78 5.46 28.67 14.36
CA SER A 78 6.33 28.30 15.48
C SER A 78 7.41 29.33 15.80
N GLY A 79 7.83 30.12 14.81
CA GLY A 79 9.04 30.95 14.88
C GLY A 79 10.35 30.14 14.84
N GLN A 80 10.28 28.84 14.60
CA GLN A 80 11.45 27.95 14.49
C GLN A 80 11.95 27.93 13.06
N ASP A 81 13.21 28.31 12.85
CA ASP A 81 13.88 28.11 11.56
C ASP A 81 14.05 26.61 11.29
N ILE A 82 13.56 26.16 10.14
CA ILE A 82 13.64 24.76 9.70
C ILE A 82 14.76 24.52 8.68
N SER A 83 15.53 25.56 8.34
CA SER A 83 16.65 25.51 7.39
C SER A 83 16.29 24.86 6.04
N MET A 84 15.05 25.10 5.58
CA MET A 84 14.56 24.54 4.32
C MET A 84 15.25 25.21 3.12
N VAL A 85 15.83 24.38 2.25
CA VAL A 85 16.48 24.78 1.01
C VAL A 85 15.83 24.01 -0.14
N GLN A 86 15.16 24.73 -1.04
CA GLN A 86 14.68 24.17 -2.31
C GLN A 86 15.78 24.28 -3.35
N SER A 87 16.69 23.31 -3.36
CA SER A 87 17.84 23.29 -4.28
C SER A 87 17.49 22.80 -5.69
N GLY A 88 16.29 22.22 -5.86
CA GLY A 88 15.97 21.36 -6.99
C GLY A 88 16.73 20.03 -6.93
N SER A 89 16.40 19.14 -7.86
CA SER A 89 16.90 17.77 -7.94
C SER A 89 17.06 17.29 -9.37
N ILE A 90 18.03 16.39 -9.57
CA ILE A 90 18.22 15.67 -10.84
C ILE A 90 18.08 14.16 -10.57
N ILE A 91 17.16 13.51 -11.27
CA ILE A 91 17.10 12.05 -11.39
C ILE A 91 17.90 11.65 -12.64
N LEU A 92 18.95 10.84 -12.48
CA LEU A 92 19.86 10.47 -13.56
C LEU A 92 19.39 9.20 -14.31
N ALA A 93 19.78 9.11 -15.58
CA ALA A 93 19.66 7.91 -16.40
C ALA A 93 20.99 7.53 -17.05
N ALA A 94 21.60 6.44 -16.61
CA ALA A 94 22.90 5.95 -17.07
C ALA A 94 22.80 4.86 -18.14
N ASN A 95 21.59 4.45 -18.53
CA ASN A 95 21.37 3.48 -19.60
C ASN A 95 20.07 3.77 -20.39
N PRO A 96 19.89 3.17 -21.59
CA PRO A 96 18.74 3.43 -22.44
C PRO A 96 17.39 3.10 -21.82
N GLU A 97 17.29 1.99 -21.08
CA GLU A 97 16.04 1.56 -20.43
C GLU A 97 15.64 2.55 -19.32
N ARG A 98 16.61 3.00 -18.52
CA ARG A 98 16.40 4.03 -17.51
C ARG A 98 15.98 5.35 -18.15
N TRP A 99 16.54 5.72 -19.29
CA TRP A 99 16.17 6.94 -19.99
C TRP A 99 14.72 6.91 -20.46
N GLU A 100 14.26 5.79 -21.03
CA GLU A 100 12.85 5.58 -21.37
C GLU A 100 11.96 5.63 -20.12
N TYR A 101 12.39 5.02 -19.01
CA TYR A 101 11.66 5.06 -17.75
C TYR A 101 11.52 6.48 -17.18
N VAL A 102 12.58 7.29 -17.26
CA VAL A 102 12.55 8.70 -16.83
C VAL A 102 11.58 9.52 -17.69
N GLN A 103 11.48 9.25 -18.99
CA GLN A 103 10.49 9.89 -19.86
C GLN A 103 9.05 9.48 -19.53
N TYR A 104 8.84 8.19 -19.25
CA TYR A 104 7.57 7.68 -18.76
C TYR A 104 7.18 8.35 -17.43
N MET A 105 8.12 8.41 -16.48
CA MET A 105 7.94 9.05 -15.17
C MET A 105 7.53 10.52 -15.32
N ARG A 106 8.18 11.28 -16.22
CA ARG A 106 7.79 12.66 -16.53
C ARG A 106 6.35 12.75 -17.02
N THR A 107 5.90 11.82 -17.86
CA THR A 107 4.52 11.82 -18.38
C THR A 107 3.52 11.70 -17.23
N ASN A 108 3.77 10.82 -16.25
CA ASN A 108 2.94 10.71 -15.06
C ASN A 108 2.91 12.04 -14.29
N PHE A 109 4.05 12.69 -14.05
CA PHE A 109 4.10 13.98 -13.33
C PHE A 109 3.35 15.11 -14.03
N LEU A 110 3.41 15.16 -15.36
CA LEU A 110 2.63 16.14 -16.12
C LEU A 110 1.12 15.97 -15.94
N THR A 111 0.62 14.73 -15.81
CA THR A 111 -0.80 14.49 -15.52
C THR A 111 -1.22 14.97 -14.12
N MET A 112 -0.26 15.08 -13.20
CA MET A 112 -0.48 15.60 -11.84
C MET A 112 -0.31 17.13 -11.76
N GLY A 113 0.02 17.79 -12.86
CA GLY A 113 0.33 19.23 -12.87
C GLY A 113 1.68 19.58 -12.24
N ILE A 114 2.58 18.61 -12.06
CA ILE A 114 3.94 18.83 -11.55
C ILE A 114 4.87 19.13 -12.73
N GLU A 115 5.42 20.36 -12.76
CA GLU A 115 6.32 20.79 -13.82
C GLU A 115 7.71 20.19 -13.64
N THR A 116 8.10 19.31 -14.56
CA THR A 116 9.44 18.70 -14.62
C THR A 116 10.02 18.79 -16.03
N ARG A 117 11.36 18.84 -16.12
CA ARG A 117 12.07 19.06 -17.38
C ARG A 117 13.11 17.98 -17.64
N LEU A 118 13.11 17.41 -18.84
CA LEU A 118 14.21 16.55 -19.27
C LEU A 118 15.46 17.39 -19.49
N VAL A 119 16.60 16.90 -19.01
CA VAL A 119 17.90 17.55 -19.12
C VAL A 119 18.89 16.65 -19.84
N THR A 120 19.72 17.26 -20.68
CA THR A 120 20.84 16.61 -21.36
C THR A 120 22.04 16.42 -20.43
N PRO A 121 23.00 15.53 -20.75
CA PRO A 121 24.23 15.39 -19.98
C PRO A 121 25.01 16.70 -19.79
N ASP A 122 25.08 17.55 -20.82
CA ASP A 122 25.76 18.86 -20.73
C ASP A 122 25.04 19.79 -19.75
N GLU A 123 23.71 19.87 -19.82
CA GLU A 123 22.91 20.64 -18.85
C GLU A 123 23.07 20.09 -17.43
N ILE A 124 23.16 18.78 -17.24
CA ILE A 124 23.43 18.17 -15.93
C ILE A 124 24.79 18.65 -15.40
N LYS A 125 25.82 18.69 -16.25
CA LYS A 125 27.16 19.16 -15.86
C LYS A 125 27.16 20.65 -15.49
N GLU A 126 26.38 21.46 -16.20
CA GLU A 126 26.21 22.88 -15.88
C GLU A 126 25.50 23.10 -14.55
N ILE A 127 24.45 22.32 -14.27
CA ILE A 127 23.65 22.42 -13.04
C ILE A 127 24.42 21.86 -11.84
N CYS A 128 25.04 20.69 -11.98
CA CYS A 128 25.81 20.02 -10.94
C CYS A 128 27.19 19.56 -11.45
N PRO A 129 28.22 20.43 -11.36
CA PRO A 129 29.56 20.14 -11.89
C PRO A 129 30.27 18.93 -11.28
N LEU A 130 29.82 18.45 -10.13
CA LEU A 130 30.41 17.30 -9.42
C LEU A 130 30.01 15.95 -10.04
N VAL A 131 28.97 15.92 -10.86
CA VAL A 131 28.50 14.70 -11.52
C VAL A 131 29.45 14.35 -12.67
N ASP A 132 29.91 13.10 -12.71
CA ASP A 132 30.44 12.52 -13.94
C ASP A 132 29.29 12.21 -14.90
N ILE A 133 29.42 12.63 -16.14
CA ILE A 133 28.35 12.55 -17.16
C ILE A 133 28.69 11.58 -18.28
N SER A 134 29.80 10.83 -18.17
CA SER A 134 30.39 10.11 -19.31
C SER A 134 29.50 9.00 -19.87
N ASP A 135 28.69 8.39 -19.02
CA ASP A 135 27.74 7.30 -19.32
C ASP A 135 26.28 7.77 -19.33
N LEU A 136 26.00 9.05 -19.09
CA LEU A 136 24.62 9.53 -18.95
C LEU A 136 23.95 9.73 -20.30
N HIS A 137 22.72 9.24 -20.40
CA HIS A 137 21.81 9.54 -21.51
C HIS A 137 21.04 10.86 -21.28
N GLY A 138 20.85 11.24 -20.02
CA GLY A 138 20.12 12.44 -19.61
C GLY A 138 19.60 12.30 -18.17
N GLY A 139 18.63 13.16 -17.83
CA GLY A 139 17.96 13.10 -16.53
C GLY A 139 16.66 13.89 -16.49
N LEU A 140 16.04 13.92 -15.31
CA LEU A 140 14.84 14.69 -15.02
C LEU A 140 15.13 15.71 -13.94
N TRP A 141 14.89 16.98 -14.26
CA TRP A 141 14.98 18.10 -13.34
C TRP A 141 13.62 18.39 -12.69
N ASP A 142 13.61 18.47 -11.36
CA ASP A 142 12.49 18.98 -10.55
C ASP A 142 12.99 20.16 -9.69
N GLN A 143 12.30 21.30 -9.78
CA GLN A 143 12.65 22.52 -9.03
C GLN A 143 12.10 22.55 -7.59
N TYR A 144 11.14 21.69 -7.26
CA TYR A 144 10.44 21.73 -5.98
C TYR A 144 11.09 20.90 -4.88
N GLU A 145 12.03 20.02 -5.25
CA GLU A 145 12.80 19.19 -4.32
C GLU A 145 13.85 19.97 -3.53
N GLY A 146 14.28 19.39 -2.42
CA GLY A 146 15.30 19.97 -1.58
C GLY A 146 15.52 19.22 -0.28
N PHE A 147 16.00 19.95 0.72
CA PHE A 147 16.29 19.40 2.03
C PHE A 147 16.05 20.43 3.13
N LEU A 148 15.93 19.96 4.36
CA LEU A 148 15.66 20.77 5.55
C LEU A 148 16.37 20.17 6.77
N ASP A 149 16.31 20.86 7.91
CA ASP A 149 16.75 20.31 9.20
C ASP A 149 15.66 19.40 9.79
N PRO A 150 15.91 18.08 9.92
CA PRO A 150 14.95 17.14 10.50
C PRO A 150 14.52 17.50 11.91
N HIS A 151 15.46 17.98 12.73
CA HIS A 151 15.21 18.30 14.12
C HIS A 151 14.38 19.58 14.22
N GLY A 152 14.86 20.68 13.63
CA GLY A 152 14.15 21.96 13.59
C GLY A 152 12.73 21.85 13.03
N THR A 153 12.53 21.06 11.97
CA THR A 153 11.19 20.83 11.39
C THR A 153 10.24 20.13 12.36
N THR A 154 10.73 19.14 13.09
CA THR A 154 9.90 18.43 14.10
C THR A 154 9.57 19.35 15.27
N MET A 155 10.53 20.16 15.70
CA MET A 155 10.30 21.20 16.72
C MET A 155 9.30 22.25 16.26
N ALA A 156 9.31 22.63 14.98
CA ALA A 156 8.33 23.55 14.40
C ALA A 156 6.91 22.98 14.49
N TYR A 157 6.71 21.71 14.09
CA TYR A 157 5.41 21.03 14.26
C TYR A 157 4.95 21.02 15.72
N ALA A 158 5.81 20.56 16.63
CA ALA A 158 5.53 20.48 18.05
C ALA A 158 5.13 21.85 18.62
N LYS A 159 5.91 22.89 18.30
CA LYS A 159 5.65 24.25 18.80
C LYS A 159 4.38 24.84 18.22
N SER A 160 4.10 24.62 16.94
CA SER A 160 2.82 25.03 16.33
C SER A 160 1.63 24.32 16.98
N ALA A 161 1.76 23.04 17.34
CA ALA A 161 0.72 22.33 18.09
C ALA A 161 0.51 22.91 19.50
N GLU A 162 1.59 23.20 20.24
CA GLU A 162 1.52 23.84 21.56
C GLU A 162 0.89 25.25 21.49
N ASN A 163 1.24 26.05 20.49
CA ASN A 163 0.65 27.38 20.26
C ASN A 163 -0.87 27.30 20.05
N ARG A 164 -1.39 26.13 19.63
CA ARG A 164 -2.81 25.83 19.49
C ARG A 164 -3.43 25.12 20.70
N GLY A 165 -2.65 24.89 21.76
CA GLY A 165 -3.11 24.34 23.03
C GLY A 165 -2.97 22.82 23.18
N ALA A 166 -2.20 22.15 22.32
CA ALA A 166 -1.79 20.76 22.55
C ALA A 166 -0.76 20.66 23.69
N GLU A 167 -0.72 19.54 24.40
CA GLU A 167 0.28 19.25 25.43
C GLU A 167 1.33 18.27 24.88
N ILE A 168 2.57 18.38 25.33
CA ILE A 168 3.65 17.44 25.02
C ILE A 168 4.30 17.00 26.33
N VAL A 169 4.37 15.69 26.54
CA VAL A 169 4.97 15.06 27.72
C VAL A 169 6.15 14.22 27.27
N LEU A 170 7.35 14.64 27.64
CA LEU A 170 8.60 13.96 27.32
C LEU A 170 9.02 13.05 28.48
N ARG A 171 9.92 12.10 28.19
CA ARG A 171 10.48 11.15 29.16
C ARG A 171 9.40 10.42 29.96
N ASN A 172 8.34 10.02 29.27
CA ASN A 172 7.23 9.28 29.85
C ASN A 172 6.81 8.18 28.88
N ARG A 173 7.39 6.99 29.00
CA ARG A 173 7.04 5.91 28.07
C ARG A 173 5.65 5.36 28.37
N VAL A 174 4.86 5.12 27.32
CA VAL A 174 3.67 4.26 27.40
C VAL A 174 4.12 2.82 27.51
N ILE A 175 3.64 2.13 28.54
CA ILE A 175 4.05 0.75 28.88
C ILE A 175 2.92 -0.27 28.69
N ASP A 176 1.66 0.17 28.65
CA ASP A 176 0.51 -0.70 28.43
C ASP A 176 -0.71 0.08 27.91
N LEU A 177 -1.61 -0.60 27.20
CA LEU A 177 -2.80 -0.02 26.56
C LEU A 177 -4.02 -0.92 26.80
N ASN A 178 -4.98 -0.44 27.58
CA ASN A 178 -6.15 -1.23 27.95
C ASN A 178 -7.43 -0.60 27.40
N PRO A 179 -8.16 -1.28 26.48
CA PRO A 179 -9.42 -0.76 25.96
C PRO A 179 -10.52 -0.83 27.02
N ARG A 180 -11.42 0.16 27.01
CA ARG A 180 -12.58 0.22 27.89
C ARG A 180 -13.88 -0.09 27.14
N PRO A 181 -14.92 -0.62 27.81
CA PRO A 181 -16.19 -0.96 27.17
C PRO A 181 -16.87 0.19 26.42
N GLU A 182 -16.72 1.43 26.89
CA GLU A 182 -17.26 2.63 26.27
C GLU A 182 -16.49 3.10 25.02
N GLY A 183 -15.34 2.50 24.72
CA GLY A 183 -14.48 2.84 23.58
C GLY A 183 -13.33 3.80 23.87
N ALA A 184 -13.18 4.24 25.12
CA ALA A 184 -11.98 4.94 25.59
C ALA A 184 -10.87 3.93 25.95
N TRP A 185 -9.71 4.45 26.34
CA TRP A 185 -8.50 3.68 26.62
C TRP A 185 -7.85 4.13 27.92
N ASP A 186 -7.39 3.17 28.72
CA ASP A 186 -6.40 3.41 29.76
C ASP A 186 -5.01 3.33 29.15
N VAL A 187 -4.35 4.48 29.04
CA VAL A 187 -2.96 4.60 28.59
C VAL A 187 -2.06 4.60 29.81
N VAL A 188 -1.40 3.47 30.07
CA VAL A 188 -0.52 3.31 31.23
C VAL A 188 0.87 3.81 30.86
N THR A 189 1.38 4.77 31.64
CA THR A 189 2.72 5.35 31.43
C THR A 189 3.59 5.17 32.67
N GLU A 190 4.90 5.40 32.52
CA GLU A 190 5.83 5.39 33.65
C GLU A 190 5.51 6.42 34.75
N GLN A 191 4.77 7.48 34.39
CA GLN A 191 4.36 8.53 35.33
C GLN A 191 2.87 8.43 35.75
N GLY A 192 2.21 7.32 35.44
CA GLY A 192 0.82 7.05 35.82
C GLY A 192 -0.11 6.79 34.63
N THR A 193 -1.36 6.43 34.91
CA THR A 193 -2.37 6.11 33.90
C THR A 193 -3.21 7.33 33.57
N ILE A 194 -3.49 7.52 32.28
CA ILE A 194 -4.43 8.53 31.78
C ILE A 194 -5.54 7.86 30.97
N VAL A 195 -6.71 8.49 30.95
CA VAL A 195 -7.82 8.07 30.09
C VAL A 195 -7.75 8.84 28.78
N ALA A 196 -7.86 8.14 27.65
CA ALA A 196 -7.87 8.72 26.32
C ALA A 196 -9.08 8.23 25.52
N GLU A 197 -9.85 9.14 24.90
CA GLU A 197 -10.93 8.70 23.99
C GLU A 197 -10.35 8.06 22.72
N HIS A 198 -9.27 8.62 22.17
CA HIS A 198 -8.52 8.09 21.04
C HIS A 198 -7.04 7.90 21.34
N VAL A 199 -6.46 6.80 20.86
CA VAL A 199 -5.03 6.49 20.97
C VAL A 199 -4.42 6.34 19.58
N ILE A 200 -3.36 7.10 19.30
CA ILE A 200 -2.66 7.09 18.02
C ILE A 200 -1.25 6.54 18.23
N ASN A 201 -0.97 5.37 17.65
CA ASN A 201 0.36 4.79 17.59
C ASN A 201 1.18 5.42 16.45
N ALA A 202 2.05 6.36 16.82
CA ALA A 202 3.08 6.95 15.96
C ALA A 202 4.49 6.54 16.43
N GLY A 203 4.61 5.32 16.99
CA GLY A 203 5.80 4.84 17.71
C GLY A 203 7.03 4.58 16.84
N GLY A 204 7.01 4.83 15.53
CA GLY A 204 8.16 4.70 14.64
C GLY A 204 8.82 3.32 14.76
N LEU A 205 10.09 3.29 15.19
CA LEU A 205 10.85 2.04 15.43
C LEU A 205 10.23 1.10 16.47
N TRP A 206 9.35 1.61 17.32
CA TRP A 206 8.61 0.85 18.35
C TRP A 206 7.15 0.61 17.98
N ALA A 207 6.72 1.00 16.77
CA ALA A 207 5.33 0.91 16.34
C ALA A 207 4.73 -0.49 16.58
N ARG A 208 5.46 -1.54 16.19
CA ARG A 208 5.05 -2.93 16.38
C ARG A 208 4.90 -3.29 17.86
N LYS A 209 5.83 -2.88 18.73
CA LYS A 209 5.73 -3.08 20.20
C LYS A 209 4.53 -2.36 20.81
N VAL A 210 4.27 -1.12 20.39
CA VAL A 210 3.09 -0.38 20.84
C VAL A 210 1.79 -1.03 20.34
N GLY A 211 1.77 -1.56 19.12
CA GLY A 211 0.65 -2.36 18.62
C GLY A 211 0.38 -3.59 19.48
N LEU A 212 1.44 -4.31 19.87
CA LEU A 212 1.33 -5.50 20.73
C LEU A 212 0.74 -5.18 22.11
N MET A 213 0.97 -3.98 22.66
CA MET A 213 0.31 -3.54 23.90
C MET A 213 -1.22 -3.47 23.74
N ALA A 214 -1.70 -3.13 22.55
CA ALA A 214 -3.13 -3.10 22.22
C ALA A 214 -3.65 -4.46 21.66
N GLY A 215 -2.82 -5.51 21.66
CA GLY A 215 -3.18 -6.84 21.15
C GLY A 215 -3.12 -6.99 19.63
N VAL A 216 -2.46 -6.09 18.91
CA VAL A 216 -2.37 -6.14 17.44
C VAL A 216 -0.92 -6.21 16.95
N ASN A 217 -0.64 -7.17 16.08
CA ASN A 217 0.66 -7.31 15.44
C ASN A 217 0.71 -6.51 14.14
N LEU A 218 1.51 -5.43 14.09
CA LEU A 218 1.58 -4.54 12.93
C LEU A 218 2.62 -5.00 11.89
N PRO A 219 2.32 -4.92 10.57
CA PRO A 219 3.24 -5.31 9.49
C PRO A 219 4.27 -4.19 9.22
N VAL A 220 5.15 -3.94 10.19
CA VAL A 220 6.16 -2.89 10.11
C VAL A 220 7.45 -3.33 10.79
N SER A 221 8.59 -3.14 10.11
CA SER A 221 9.89 -3.55 10.62
C SER A 221 10.98 -2.48 10.42
N PRO A 222 11.86 -2.26 11.42
CA PRO A 222 13.09 -1.49 11.27
C PRO A 222 14.13 -2.17 10.36
N LEU A 223 14.61 -1.44 9.35
CA LEU A 223 15.78 -1.81 8.54
C LEU A 223 16.90 -0.80 8.77
N GLN A 224 18.14 -1.29 8.64
CA GLN A 224 19.33 -0.45 8.66
C GLN A 224 19.49 0.33 7.35
N HIS A 225 20.06 1.53 7.43
CA HIS A 225 20.36 2.36 6.27
C HIS A 225 21.58 3.25 6.50
N HIS A 226 22.39 3.36 5.46
CA HIS A 226 23.68 4.03 5.50
C HIS A 226 23.68 5.31 4.68
N TYR A 227 24.30 6.35 5.26
CA TYR A 227 24.86 7.46 4.50
C TYR A 227 26.16 7.94 5.10
N LEU A 228 26.92 8.67 4.30
CA LEU A 228 28.13 9.36 4.71
C LEU A 228 27.98 10.86 4.55
N VAL A 229 28.72 11.60 5.35
CA VAL A 229 28.90 13.04 5.23
C VAL A 229 30.39 13.33 5.04
N THR A 230 30.71 14.13 4.03
CA THR A 230 32.09 14.44 3.67
C THR A 230 32.64 15.64 4.45
N GLU A 231 33.95 15.81 4.39
CA GLU A 231 34.62 17.08 4.66
C GLU A 231 34.24 18.14 3.59
N PRO A 232 34.53 19.43 3.83
CA PRO A 232 34.29 20.48 2.84
C PRO A 232 35.00 20.18 1.51
N ILE A 233 34.25 20.29 0.41
CA ILE A 233 34.75 20.14 -0.96
C ILE A 233 35.23 21.51 -1.44
N PRO A 234 36.49 21.66 -1.90
CA PRO A 234 37.06 22.95 -2.31
C PRO A 234 36.19 23.74 -3.30
N GLU A 235 35.63 23.07 -4.30
CA GLU A 235 34.77 23.65 -5.33
C GLU A 235 33.47 24.24 -4.74
N LEU A 236 32.86 23.53 -3.78
CA LEU A 236 31.65 23.98 -3.08
C LEU A 236 31.95 25.07 -2.04
N ALA A 237 33.13 25.01 -1.42
CA ALA A 237 33.60 26.03 -0.49
C ALA A 237 33.82 27.36 -1.20
N ALA A 238 34.39 27.34 -2.41
CA ALA A 238 34.63 28.52 -3.24
C ALA A 238 33.36 29.07 -3.91
N SER A 239 32.34 28.24 -4.11
CA SER A 239 31.08 28.63 -4.75
C SER A 239 30.04 29.18 -3.76
N LYS A 240 29.27 30.17 -4.24
CA LYS A 240 28.03 30.64 -3.58
C LYS A 240 26.79 29.92 -4.11
N LYS A 241 26.89 29.17 -5.21
CA LYS A 241 25.77 28.41 -5.76
C LYS A 241 25.52 27.18 -4.90
N ILE A 242 24.25 26.91 -4.62
CA ILE A 242 23.80 25.66 -4.01
C ILE A 242 23.58 24.69 -5.18
N ILE A 243 24.28 23.56 -5.15
CA ILE A 243 24.05 22.46 -6.09
C ILE A 243 22.74 21.73 -5.75
N PRO A 244 22.07 21.11 -6.72
CA PRO A 244 20.85 20.36 -6.45
C PRO A 244 21.12 19.06 -5.67
N THR A 245 20.05 18.42 -5.24
CA THR A 245 20.09 17.00 -4.91
C THR A 245 20.24 16.17 -6.18
N VAL A 246 20.83 14.99 -6.08
CA VAL A 246 21.01 14.08 -7.22
C VAL A 246 20.59 12.68 -6.80
N LEU A 247 19.70 12.08 -7.57
CA LEU A 247 19.32 10.67 -7.46
C LEU A 247 19.96 9.89 -8.62
N ASP A 248 20.94 9.06 -8.30
CA ASP A 248 21.50 8.09 -9.24
C ASP A 248 20.81 6.74 -9.04
N LEU A 249 19.78 6.49 -9.83
CA LEU A 249 18.96 5.28 -9.73
C LEU A 249 19.75 4.02 -10.14
N ASP A 250 20.73 4.15 -11.03
CA ASP A 250 21.54 3.02 -11.52
C ASP A 250 22.77 2.76 -10.62
N GLY A 251 23.25 3.82 -9.96
CA GLY A 251 24.23 3.80 -8.88
C GLY A 251 23.68 3.33 -7.53
N PHE A 252 22.36 3.31 -7.38
CA PHE A 252 21.65 3.09 -6.12
C PHE A 252 21.98 4.13 -5.03
N THR A 253 22.23 5.37 -5.43
CA THR A 253 22.66 6.44 -4.51
C THR A 253 21.76 7.66 -4.58
N TYR A 254 21.70 8.38 -3.46
CA TYR A 254 21.18 9.75 -3.44
C TYR A 254 22.22 10.66 -2.80
N MET A 255 22.30 11.89 -3.29
CA MET A 255 23.24 12.89 -2.85
C MET A 255 22.52 14.21 -2.60
N ARG A 256 22.95 14.93 -1.57
CA ARG A 256 22.59 16.34 -1.40
C ARG A 256 23.77 17.15 -0.86
N PRO A 257 23.80 18.48 -1.07
CA PRO A 257 24.76 19.31 -0.38
C PRO A 257 24.55 19.27 1.13
N GLU A 258 25.65 19.22 1.89
CA GLU A 258 25.68 19.30 3.35
C GLU A 258 26.73 20.34 3.75
N ARG A 259 26.25 21.54 4.09
CA ARG A 259 27.10 22.73 4.33
C ARG A 259 28.01 23.03 3.13
N LYS A 260 29.29 22.69 3.22
CA LYS A 260 30.31 22.87 2.17
C LYS A 260 30.83 21.54 1.64
N GLY A 261 30.26 20.43 2.06
CA GLY A 261 30.53 19.09 1.53
C GLY A 261 29.24 18.45 1.01
N LEU A 262 29.21 17.12 1.01
CA LEU A 262 28.07 16.32 0.55
C LEU A 262 27.59 15.36 1.64
N LEU A 263 26.30 15.05 1.58
CA LEU A 263 25.74 13.83 2.14
C LEU A 263 25.46 12.88 0.98
N MET A 264 25.91 11.62 1.07
CA MET A 264 25.58 10.58 0.11
C MET A 264 25.06 9.34 0.83
N GLY A 265 23.84 8.93 0.51
CA GLY A 265 23.24 7.69 1.00
C GLY A 265 23.11 6.63 -0.08
N VAL A 266 23.00 5.38 0.34
CA VAL A 266 23.00 4.21 -0.54
C VAL A 266 21.82 3.29 -0.21
N TYR A 267 21.18 2.75 -1.24
CA TYR A 267 20.22 1.66 -1.11
C TYR A 267 20.86 0.37 -1.60
N GLU A 268 21.51 -0.35 -0.70
CA GLU A 268 22.19 -1.59 -0.99
C GLU A 268 21.23 -2.74 -1.37
N LEU A 269 21.72 -3.64 -2.21
CA LEU A 269 20.98 -4.83 -2.65
C LEU A 269 20.91 -5.94 -1.60
N ASN A 270 21.69 -5.83 -0.52
CA ASN A 270 21.69 -6.77 0.60
C ASN A 270 21.21 -6.10 1.90
N PRO A 271 19.93 -5.70 1.99
CA PRO A 271 19.39 -4.99 3.14
C PRO A 271 19.32 -5.84 4.40
N LYS A 272 19.48 -5.19 5.55
CA LYS A 272 19.49 -5.83 6.86
C LYS A 272 18.32 -5.35 7.71
N VAL A 273 17.41 -6.27 8.00
CA VAL A 273 16.42 -6.09 9.07
C VAL A 273 17.16 -6.01 10.40
N TRP A 274 16.88 -4.99 11.20
CA TRP A 274 17.63 -4.74 12.43
C TRP A 274 17.02 -5.44 13.64
N HIS A 275 15.79 -5.08 14.01
CA HIS A 275 15.02 -5.73 15.09
C HIS A 275 13.59 -5.91 14.64
N LEU A 276 13.21 -7.14 14.29
CA LEU A 276 11.94 -7.44 13.64
C LEU A 276 10.71 -7.02 14.50
N GLU A 277 10.80 -7.15 15.82
CA GLU A 277 9.76 -6.74 16.76
C GLU A 277 9.77 -5.22 17.08
N GLY A 278 10.82 -4.51 16.67
CA GLY A 278 11.05 -3.10 16.99
C GLY A 278 12.27 -2.88 17.88
N ALA A 279 12.75 -1.62 17.91
CA ALA A 279 13.98 -1.25 18.59
C ALA A 279 13.96 -1.56 20.12
N PRO A 280 15.12 -1.78 20.75
CA PRO A 280 15.26 -1.79 22.21
C PRO A 280 14.71 -0.49 22.84
N TRP A 281 14.18 -0.54 24.05
CA TRP A 281 13.55 0.62 24.67
C TRP A 281 14.54 1.70 25.13
N ASP A 282 15.78 1.29 25.42
CA ASP A 282 16.92 2.12 25.81
C ASP A 282 17.60 2.83 24.63
N TYR A 283 17.48 2.28 23.42
CA TYR A 283 17.99 2.91 22.19
C TYR A 283 17.37 4.30 21.96
N GLY A 284 18.16 5.32 21.61
CA GLY A 284 17.61 6.57 21.07
C GLY A 284 18.61 7.71 21.07
N MET A 285 18.68 8.47 19.99
CA MET A 285 19.80 9.38 19.70
C MET A 285 21.15 8.66 19.57
N ASP A 286 21.11 7.37 19.23
CA ASP A 286 22.26 6.51 18.99
C ASP A 286 22.29 6.07 17.52
N LEU A 287 23.45 5.62 17.05
CA LEU A 287 23.63 5.03 15.73
C LEU A 287 24.09 3.58 15.87
N ILE A 288 23.73 2.78 14.88
CA ILE A 288 24.20 1.40 14.75
C ILE A 288 25.65 1.44 14.25
N PRO A 289 26.53 0.51 14.63
CA PRO A 289 27.86 0.40 14.04
C PRO A 289 27.79 0.29 12.51
N GLU A 290 28.68 0.98 11.80
CA GLU A 290 28.74 0.94 10.35
C GLU A 290 29.17 -0.44 9.81
N GLU A 291 28.61 -0.83 8.67
CA GLU A 291 28.89 -2.11 7.98
C GLU A 291 29.33 -1.79 6.54
N ILE A 292 30.47 -1.10 6.40
CA ILE A 292 30.92 -0.52 5.12
C ILE A 292 31.07 -1.59 4.02
N ASP A 293 31.59 -2.78 4.37
CA ASP A 293 31.76 -3.88 3.41
C ASP A 293 30.43 -4.30 2.76
N ARG A 294 29.33 -4.26 3.52
CA ARG A 294 27.99 -4.65 3.06
C ARG A 294 27.45 -3.70 1.98
N ILE A 295 27.82 -2.43 2.06
CA ILE A 295 27.33 -1.36 1.17
C ILE A 295 28.37 -0.95 0.11
N SER A 296 29.57 -1.53 0.15
CA SER A 296 30.71 -1.18 -0.72
C SER A 296 30.39 -1.24 -2.21
N PRO A 297 29.64 -2.24 -2.74
CA PRO A 297 29.33 -2.28 -4.18
C PRO A 297 28.59 -1.03 -4.68
N GLN A 298 27.65 -0.50 -3.90
CA GLN A 298 26.91 0.72 -4.26
C GLN A 298 27.71 1.99 -3.95
N LEU A 299 28.55 1.98 -2.92
CA LEU A 299 29.48 3.09 -2.65
C LEU A 299 30.46 3.32 -3.79
N ILE A 300 31.02 2.25 -4.36
CA ILE A 300 31.94 2.33 -5.51
C ILE A 300 31.26 3.06 -6.67
N LYS A 301 30.02 2.67 -7.01
CA LYS A 301 29.23 3.36 -8.04
C LYS A 301 28.98 4.83 -7.70
N GLY A 302 28.68 5.14 -6.44
CA GLY A 302 28.55 6.51 -5.98
C GLY A 302 29.83 7.32 -6.18
N PHE A 303 31.00 6.73 -5.95
CA PHE A 303 32.30 7.40 -6.11
C PHE A 303 32.71 7.52 -7.58
N GLU A 304 32.28 6.61 -8.43
CA GLU A 304 32.38 6.74 -9.89
C GLU A 304 31.50 7.89 -10.39
N ARG A 305 30.26 7.99 -9.89
CA ARG A 305 29.33 9.08 -10.24
C ARG A 305 29.78 10.45 -9.75
N PHE A 306 30.45 10.51 -8.59
CA PHE A 306 30.98 11.74 -8.00
C PHE A 306 32.50 11.62 -7.77
N PRO A 307 33.35 11.79 -8.81
CA PRO A 307 34.78 11.53 -8.72
C PRO A 307 35.51 12.28 -7.61
N VAL A 308 35.03 13.48 -7.24
CA VAL A 308 35.56 14.29 -6.14
C VAL A 308 35.58 13.53 -4.80
N LEU A 309 34.68 12.55 -4.60
CA LEU A 309 34.62 11.75 -3.38
C LEU A 309 35.83 10.81 -3.20
N ASN A 310 36.61 10.53 -4.26
CA ASN A 310 37.82 9.71 -4.16
C ASN A 310 38.97 10.41 -3.43
N GLU A 311 38.92 11.74 -3.31
CA GLU A 311 39.99 12.55 -2.72
C GLU A 311 39.58 13.24 -1.41
N ILE A 312 38.28 13.24 -1.08
CA ILE A 312 37.72 13.98 0.06
C ILE A 312 37.50 13.05 1.26
N GLY A 313 37.91 13.49 2.44
CA GLY A 313 37.71 12.76 3.69
C GLY A 313 36.24 12.57 4.05
N ILE A 314 35.92 11.45 4.68
CA ILE A 314 34.60 11.20 5.27
C ILE A 314 34.61 11.75 6.70
N LYS A 315 33.76 12.75 6.94
CA LYS A 315 33.63 13.38 8.26
C LYS A 315 32.80 12.56 9.22
N ARG A 316 31.76 11.89 8.73
CA ARG A 316 30.82 11.12 9.56
C ARG A 316 30.17 10.01 8.76
N TRP A 317 30.10 8.83 9.36
CA TRP A 317 29.21 7.75 8.94
C TRP A 317 27.92 7.80 9.75
N VAL A 318 26.82 7.45 9.10
CA VAL A 318 25.53 7.23 9.74
C VAL A 318 24.99 5.89 9.28
N ASN A 319 24.88 4.96 10.22
CA ASN A 319 24.04 3.78 10.07
C ASN A 319 22.88 3.92 11.07
N GLY A 320 21.71 4.24 10.54
CA GLY A 320 20.49 4.43 11.32
C GLY A 320 19.44 3.38 10.97
N ALA A 321 18.41 3.27 11.79
CA ALA A 321 17.25 2.45 11.48
C ALA A 321 16.05 3.31 11.14
N PHE A 322 15.25 2.88 10.17
CA PHE A 322 13.90 3.40 9.95
C PHE A 322 12.97 2.27 9.49
N THR A 323 11.68 2.55 9.45
CA THR A 323 10.67 1.50 9.29
C THR A 323 10.20 1.30 7.85
N PHE A 324 10.00 0.04 7.49
CA PHE A 324 9.36 -0.40 6.25
C PHE A 324 8.13 -1.24 6.56
N THR A 325 7.12 -1.09 5.73
CA THR A 325 6.01 -2.02 5.55
C THR A 325 6.34 -2.97 4.39
N PRO A 326 5.59 -4.08 4.21
CA PRO A 326 5.78 -5.00 3.10
C PRO A 326 5.85 -4.34 1.71
N ASP A 327 5.02 -3.32 1.46
CA ASP A 327 4.95 -2.58 0.18
C ASP A 327 5.73 -1.24 0.18
N GLY A 328 6.36 -0.87 1.31
CA GLY A 328 7.09 0.38 1.47
C GLY A 328 6.21 1.64 1.63
N ASN A 329 4.89 1.53 1.55
CA ASN A 329 3.96 2.65 1.78
C ASN A 329 3.65 2.82 3.28
N PRO A 330 3.30 4.04 3.73
CA PRO A 330 2.84 4.29 5.10
C PRO A 330 1.76 3.30 5.59
N LEU A 331 1.72 3.09 6.90
CA LEU A 331 0.69 2.33 7.61
C LEU A 331 -0.13 3.31 8.45
N VAL A 332 -1.34 3.64 7.98
CA VAL A 332 -2.14 4.77 8.47
C VAL A 332 -3.60 4.36 8.63
N GLY A 333 -4.29 4.81 9.69
CA GLY A 333 -5.75 4.68 9.81
C GLY A 333 -6.22 3.84 11.01
N PRO A 334 -7.54 3.55 11.08
CA PRO A 334 -8.16 2.86 12.20
C PRO A 334 -7.87 1.36 12.16
N VAL A 335 -7.47 0.79 13.29
CA VAL A 335 -7.14 -0.64 13.38
C VAL A 335 -8.41 -1.49 13.44
N PRO A 336 -8.60 -2.46 12.53
CA PRO A 336 -9.78 -3.33 12.55
C PRO A 336 -9.98 -4.02 13.91
N GLY A 337 -11.21 -3.98 14.43
CA GLY A 337 -11.58 -4.60 15.71
C GLY A 337 -11.21 -3.81 16.96
N LEU A 338 -10.48 -2.69 16.84
CA LEU A 338 -10.13 -1.83 17.98
C LEU A 338 -10.72 -0.43 17.82
N ARG A 339 -11.80 -0.16 18.56
CA ARG A 339 -12.45 1.15 18.56
C ARG A 339 -11.48 2.23 19.04
N ASN A 340 -11.38 3.33 18.27
CA ASN A 340 -10.57 4.51 18.58
C ASN A 340 -9.06 4.26 18.74
N PHE A 341 -8.52 3.15 18.22
CA PHE A 341 -7.08 2.92 18.12
C PHE A 341 -6.62 3.11 16.67
N TRP A 342 -5.62 3.99 16.49
CA TRP A 342 -5.17 4.45 15.18
C TRP A 342 -3.67 4.25 15.02
N VAL A 343 -3.20 4.14 13.78
CA VAL A 343 -1.77 4.01 13.47
C VAL A 343 -1.34 5.11 12.50
N ALA A 344 -0.10 5.58 12.68
CA ALA A 344 0.62 6.50 11.77
C ALA A 344 2.11 6.11 11.74
N CYS A 345 2.44 5.00 11.08
CA CYS A 345 3.76 4.38 11.12
C CYS A 345 4.26 3.97 9.73
N GLY A 346 5.48 3.41 9.63
CA GLY A 346 6.03 2.91 8.36
C GLY A 346 6.28 4.00 7.31
N VAL A 347 6.43 5.26 7.72
CA VAL A 347 6.63 6.40 6.81
C VAL A 347 8.11 6.54 6.48
N MET A 348 8.56 5.87 5.41
CA MET A 348 9.95 5.92 4.95
C MET A 348 10.39 7.35 4.61
N ALA A 349 9.61 8.05 3.78
CA ALA A 349 9.92 9.41 3.33
C ALA A 349 9.25 10.45 4.25
N GLY A 350 9.57 10.42 5.55
CA GLY A 350 8.88 11.21 6.58
C GLY A 350 8.81 12.72 6.32
N PHE A 351 9.81 13.32 5.67
CA PHE A 351 9.83 14.74 5.29
C PHE A 351 9.22 15.04 3.92
N SER A 352 8.90 14.00 3.14
CA SER A 352 8.06 14.16 1.96
C SER A 352 6.60 13.97 2.33
N GLN A 353 6.27 12.97 3.16
CA GLN A 353 4.90 12.47 3.38
C GLN A 353 4.29 12.88 4.72
N GLY A 354 5.09 13.29 5.70
CA GLY A 354 4.65 13.41 7.10
C GLY A 354 3.55 14.44 7.34
N GLY A 355 3.54 15.56 6.60
CA GLY A 355 2.48 16.55 6.66
C GLY A 355 1.15 15.97 6.17
N GLY A 356 1.17 15.32 5.00
CA GLY A 356 0.02 14.66 4.39
C GLY A 356 -0.54 13.52 5.25
N VAL A 357 0.33 12.65 5.78
CA VAL A 357 -0.08 11.59 6.72
C VAL A 357 -0.75 12.17 7.96
N GLY A 358 -0.17 13.22 8.54
CA GLY A 358 -0.75 13.89 9.71
C GLY A 358 -2.11 14.52 9.42
N LEU A 359 -2.25 15.19 8.28
CA LEU A 359 -3.53 15.76 7.84
C LEU A 359 -4.60 14.69 7.62
N SER A 360 -4.29 13.66 6.82
CA SER A 360 -5.26 12.63 6.45
C SER A 360 -5.74 11.86 7.67
N LEU A 361 -4.84 11.53 8.61
CA LEU A 361 -5.26 10.83 9.83
C LEU A 361 -6.09 11.75 10.75
N ALA A 362 -5.72 13.03 10.88
CA ALA A 362 -6.51 13.97 11.66
C ALA A 362 -7.91 14.15 11.06
N GLN A 363 -8.05 14.32 9.75
CA GLN A 363 -9.37 14.34 9.08
C GLN A 363 -10.14 13.06 9.37
N TRP A 364 -9.51 11.89 9.26
CA TRP A 364 -10.20 10.63 9.52
C TRP A 364 -10.71 10.51 10.96
N ILE A 365 -9.90 10.91 11.94
CA ILE A 365 -10.29 10.91 13.36
C ILE A 365 -11.46 11.87 13.63
N ILE A 366 -11.48 13.03 12.96
CA ILE A 366 -12.41 14.12 13.23
C ILE A 366 -13.71 13.99 12.45
N ASP A 367 -13.60 13.76 11.15
CA ASP A 367 -14.68 13.81 10.18
C ASP A 367 -15.20 12.41 9.82
N GLY A 368 -14.50 11.35 10.23
CA GLY A 368 -14.83 9.95 9.94
C GLY A 368 -14.28 9.44 8.61
N GLU A 369 -13.73 10.31 7.77
CA GLU A 369 -13.05 9.96 6.52
C GLU A 369 -11.99 11.01 6.13
N PRO A 370 -10.92 10.61 5.41
CA PRO A 370 -9.94 11.54 4.86
C PRO A 370 -10.47 12.25 3.60
N GLU A 371 -9.99 13.47 3.33
CA GLU A 371 -10.39 14.21 2.13
C GLU A 371 -9.79 13.60 0.86
N ALA A 372 -8.54 13.12 0.92
CA ALA A 372 -7.87 12.41 -0.16
C ALA A 372 -8.13 10.89 -0.07
N ASP A 373 -8.09 10.20 -1.21
CA ASP A 373 -8.04 8.74 -1.22
C ASP A 373 -6.66 8.27 -0.74
N ILE A 374 -6.64 7.55 0.36
CA ILE A 374 -5.43 7.05 1.00
C ILE A 374 -5.46 5.54 1.20
N PHE A 375 -6.24 4.80 0.42
CA PHE A 375 -6.34 3.34 0.59
C PHE A 375 -4.97 2.64 0.52
N GLY A 376 -4.07 3.12 -0.35
CA GLY A 376 -2.69 2.63 -0.44
C GLY A 376 -1.85 2.79 0.84
N MET A 377 -2.31 3.60 1.79
CA MET A 377 -1.70 3.79 3.11
C MET A 377 -2.52 3.13 4.24
N ASP A 378 -3.75 2.71 3.98
CA ASP A 378 -4.66 2.16 5.00
C ASP A 378 -4.08 0.90 5.64
N VAL A 379 -4.21 0.75 6.96
CA VAL A 379 -3.88 -0.48 7.67
C VAL A 379 -4.69 -1.69 7.19
N ALA A 380 -5.93 -1.47 6.73
CA ALA A 380 -6.83 -2.50 6.25
C ALA A 380 -6.53 -3.00 4.83
N ARG A 381 -5.45 -2.52 4.19
CA ARG A 381 -4.96 -3.11 2.93
C ARG A 381 -4.25 -4.45 3.15
N TYR A 382 -3.83 -4.73 4.38
CA TYR A 382 -3.15 -5.96 4.77
C TYR A 382 -4.08 -6.95 5.48
N GLY A 383 -3.73 -8.23 5.42
CA GLY A 383 -4.26 -9.28 6.29
C GLY A 383 -3.26 -9.70 7.34
N ASP A 384 -3.69 -10.59 8.25
CA ASP A 384 -2.87 -11.08 9.37
C ASP A 384 -1.56 -11.76 8.91
N PHE A 385 -1.53 -12.26 7.68
CA PHE A 385 -0.33 -12.85 7.07
C PHE A 385 0.82 -11.84 6.94
N ALA A 386 0.51 -10.55 6.73
CA ALA A 386 1.51 -9.52 6.46
C ALA A 386 2.38 -9.20 7.69
N SER A 387 1.87 -9.50 8.89
CA SER A 387 2.55 -9.29 10.16
C SER A 387 3.36 -10.52 10.61
N GLN A 388 3.29 -11.63 9.88
CA GLN A 388 4.09 -12.82 10.15
C GLN A 388 5.56 -12.55 9.86
N ASP A 389 6.44 -13.03 10.74
CA ASP A 389 7.86 -12.66 10.72
C ASP A 389 8.58 -13.02 9.42
N CYS A 390 8.30 -14.19 8.85
CA CYS A 390 8.88 -14.60 7.56
C CYS A 390 8.46 -13.65 6.42
N TYR A 391 7.15 -13.45 6.27
CA TYR A 391 6.59 -12.60 5.22
C TYR A 391 7.08 -11.16 5.36
N LEU A 392 6.96 -10.57 6.55
CA LEU A 392 7.37 -9.19 6.82
C LEU A 392 8.87 -9.00 6.56
N SER A 393 9.71 -9.96 6.97
CA SER A 393 11.15 -9.85 6.80
C SER A 393 11.57 -9.91 5.33
N GLU A 394 10.99 -10.81 4.53
CA GLU A 394 11.29 -10.93 3.10
C GLU A 394 10.78 -9.73 2.30
N THR A 395 9.52 -9.35 2.50
CA THR A 395 8.90 -8.25 1.77
C THR A 395 9.50 -6.89 2.11
N ALA A 396 9.83 -6.63 3.39
CA ALA A 396 10.50 -5.38 3.76
C ALA A 396 11.92 -5.28 3.15
N ARG A 397 12.67 -6.39 3.07
CA ARG A 397 13.96 -6.43 2.35
C ARG A 397 13.78 -6.19 0.85
N GLN A 398 12.77 -6.80 0.24
CA GLN A 398 12.48 -6.56 -1.17
C GLN A 398 12.13 -5.10 -1.42
N SER A 399 11.23 -4.51 -0.63
CA SER A 399 10.85 -3.10 -0.74
C SER A 399 12.03 -2.14 -0.56
N TYR A 400 12.96 -2.44 0.35
CA TYR A 400 14.21 -1.67 0.48
C TYR A 400 15.09 -1.77 -0.76
N SER A 401 15.47 -3.00 -1.14
CA SER A 401 16.44 -3.25 -2.22
C SER A 401 15.93 -2.77 -3.58
N ARG A 402 14.61 -2.72 -3.76
CA ARG A 402 13.96 -2.26 -4.97
C ARG A 402 13.74 -0.75 -5.06
N ARG A 403 14.15 0.03 -4.06
CA ARG A 403 13.88 1.49 -4.02
C ARG A 403 14.27 2.23 -5.30
N PHE A 404 15.35 1.80 -5.95
CA PHE A 404 15.87 2.42 -7.18
C PHE A 404 15.85 1.50 -8.41
N VAL A 405 15.27 0.31 -8.29
CA VAL A 405 15.12 -0.64 -9.39
C VAL A 405 14.03 -0.17 -10.36
N LEU A 406 14.21 -0.47 -11.66
CA LEU A 406 13.15 -0.29 -12.66
C LEU A 406 12.00 -1.25 -12.33
N THR A 407 10.81 -0.70 -12.08
CA THR A 407 9.61 -1.52 -11.87
C THR A 407 8.75 -1.45 -13.12
N TYR A 408 8.33 -2.61 -13.62
CA TYR A 408 7.53 -2.71 -14.84
C TYR A 408 6.06 -3.06 -14.52
N PRO A 409 5.08 -2.58 -15.31
CA PRO A 409 3.66 -2.86 -15.08
C PRO A 409 3.29 -4.35 -15.10
N ASN A 410 4.09 -5.17 -15.78
CA ASN A 410 3.89 -6.60 -15.94
C ASN A 410 4.80 -7.46 -15.05
N GLU A 411 5.51 -6.85 -14.10
CA GLU A 411 6.41 -7.55 -13.18
C GLU A 411 5.66 -8.09 -11.96
N GLU A 412 5.99 -9.33 -11.58
CA GLU A 412 5.51 -9.98 -10.36
C GLU A 412 6.64 -10.11 -9.35
N LEU A 413 6.38 -9.71 -8.11
CA LEU A 413 7.38 -9.69 -7.05
C LEU A 413 7.38 -11.01 -6.27
N PRO A 414 8.54 -11.68 -6.07
CA PRO A 414 8.58 -13.02 -5.47
C PRO A 414 8.62 -13.10 -3.94
N ALA A 415 8.91 -12.01 -3.21
CA ALA A 415 9.12 -12.12 -1.76
C ALA A 415 7.82 -12.47 -1.02
N GLY A 416 7.89 -13.37 -0.04
CA GLY A 416 6.73 -13.85 0.68
C GLY A 416 5.79 -14.73 -0.15
N ARG A 417 6.20 -15.18 -1.34
CA ARG A 417 5.41 -16.03 -2.23
C ARG A 417 6.08 -17.38 -2.52
N PRO A 418 5.25 -18.40 -2.80
CA PRO A 418 3.80 -18.41 -2.65
C PRO A 418 3.37 -18.55 -1.17
N LEU A 419 2.17 -18.09 -0.81
CA LEU A 419 1.65 -18.18 0.55
C LEU A 419 0.27 -18.86 0.64
N ASP A 420 -0.72 -18.34 -0.09
CA ASP A 420 -2.07 -18.90 -0.16
C ASP A 420 -2.39 -19.35 -1.59
N PHE A 421 -3.19 -20.41 -1.70
CA PHE A 421 -3.53 -21.04 -2.97
C PHE A 421 -5.02 -21.34 -3.08
N SER A 422 -5.50 -21.32 -4.32
CA SER A 422 -6.76 -21.97 -4.68
C SER A 422 -6.64 -23.49 -4.55
N PRO A 423 -7.72 -24.21 -4.18
CA PRO A 423 -7.70 -25.67 -4.13
C PRO A 423 -7.37 -26.35 -5.48
N ILE A 424 -7.44 -25.64 -6.61
CA ILE A 424 -7.10 -26.14 -7.96
C ILE A 424 -5.78 -25.57 -8.51
N HIS A 425 -4.90 -25.06 -7.64
CA HIS A 425 -3.62 -24.47 -8.03
C HIS A 425 -2.74 -25.43 -8.85
N ASP A 426 -2.65 -26.70 -8.43
CA ASP A 426 -1.84 -27.70 -9.12
C ASP A 426 -2.39 -27.97 -10.53
N GLU A 427 -3.72 -28.12 -10.66
CA GLU A 427 -4.38 -28.34 -11.95
C GLU A 427 -4.20 -27.15 -12.90
N MET A 428 -4.21 -25.92 -12.39
CA MET A 428 -3.90 -24.72 -13.17
C MET A 428 -2.42 -24.67 -13.57
N SER A 429 -1.51 -25.05 -12.67
CA SER A 429 -0.07 -25.13 -12.94
C SER A 429 0.23 -26.14 -14.05
N ASP A 430 -0.38 -27.33 -14.00
CA ASP A 430 -0.28 -28.35 -15.03
C ASP A 430 -0.83 -27.88 -16.39
N SER A 431 -1.76 -26.93 -16.37
CA SER A 431 -2.32 -26.27 -17.57
C SER A 431 -1.48 -25.09 -18.07
N GLY A 432 -0.34 -24.80 -17.44
CA GLY A 432 0.59 -23.73 -17.83
C GLY A 432 0.26 -22.36 -17.24
N ALA A 433 -0.46 -22.28 -16.12
CA ALA A 433 -0.77 -20.99 -15.48
C ALA A 433 0.50 -20.20 -15.11
N GLN A 434 0.50 -18.92 -15.45
CA GLN A 434 1.47 -17.92 -14.99
C GLN A 434 0.83 -17.14 -13.83
N PHE A 435 1.39 -17.27 -12.63
CA PHE A 435 0.76 -16.75 -11.41
C PHE A 435 1.23 -15.35 -11.02
N GLY A 436 0.26 -14.52 -10.67
CA GLY A 436 0.44 -13.27 -9.93
C GLY A 436 -0.08 -13.44 -8.51
N CYS A 437 0.00 -12.38 -7.70
CA CYS A 437 -0.48 -12.41 -6.32
C CYS A 437 -1.46 -11.29 -6.01
N ILE A 438 -2.58 -11.64 -5.40
CA ILE A 438 -3.56 -10.69 -4.84
C ILE A 438 -3.72 -11.03 -3.36
N TRP A 439 -3.18 -10.18 -2.49
CA TRP A 439 -3.37 -10.30 -1.03
C TRP A 439 -3.01 -11.71 -0.51
N ALA A 440 -1.76 -12.14 -0.78
CA ALA A 440 -1.19 -13.46 -0.51
C ALA A 440 -1.69 -14.64 -1.36
N LEU A 441 -2.83 -14.50 -2.06
CA LEU A 441 -3.37 -15.54 -2.92
C LEU A 441 -2.71 -15.54 -4.30
N GLU A 442 -2.17 -16.69 -4.70
CA GLU A 442 -1.73 -16.92 -6.07
C GLU A 442 -2.94 -17.00 -7.02
N VAL A 443 -2.94 -16.17 -8.06
CA VAL A 443 -4.03 -16.09 -9.07
C VAL A 443 -3.46 -16.24 -10.48
N PRO A 444 -4.14 -16.98 -11.39
CA PRO A 444 -3.66 -17.13 -12.77
C PRO A 444 -3.80 -15.81 -13.54
N LEU A 445 -2.69 -15.26 -14.01
CA LEU A 445 -2.69 -14.06 -14.85
C LEU A 445 -3.05 -14.38 -16.29
N PHE A 446 -2.53 -15.49 -16.80
CA PHE A 446 -2.73 -16.09 -18.12
C PHE A 446 -2.14 -17.51 -18.14
N PHE A 447 -2.33 -18.26 -19.22
CA PHE A 447 -1.91 -19.65 -19.39
C PHE A 447 -1.03 -19.83 -20.63
N VAL A 448 0.05 -20.59 -20.48
CA VAL A 448 1.01 -20.92 -21.55
C VAL A 448 1.16 -22.46 -21.64
N PRO A 449 0.20 -23.15 -22.26
CA PRO A 449 0.19 -24.60 -22.29
C PRO A 449 1.37 -25.14 -23.12
N GLY A 450 2.10 -26.10 -22.55
CA GLY A 450 3.19 -26.80 -23.24
C GLY A 450 4.54 -26.08 -23.25
N ASP A 451 4.68 -24.94 -22.57
CA ASP A 451 5.96 -24.23 -22.39
C ASP A 451 6.21 -23.90 -20.91
N PRO A 452 6.80 -24.84 -20.14
CA PRO A 452 7.09 -24.63 -18.72
C PRO A 452 8.22 -23.62 -18.46
N GLU A 453 9.01 -23.28 -19.48
CA GLU A 453 10.15 -22.35 -19.37
C GLU A 453 9.76 -20.92 -19.76
N PHE A 454 8.48 -20.68 -20.09
CA PHE A 454 8.02 -19.35 -20.44
C PHE A 454 8.28 -18.36 -19.30
N GLN A 455 8.95 -17.25 -19.63
CA GLN A 455 9.10 -16.10 -18.75
C GLN A 455 8.62 -14.86 -19.47
N GLU A 456 7.73 -14.11 -18.83
CA GLU A 456 7.30 -12.84 -19.36
C GLU A 456 8.45 -11.81 -19.26
N THR A 457 8.77 -11.16 -20.37
CA THR A 457 9.80 -10.12 -20.41
C THR A 457 9.24 -8.83 -19.78
N PRO A 458 9.86 -8.29 -18.71
CA PRO A 458 9.44 -7.01 -18.13
C PRO A 458 9.60 -5.87 -19.14
N THR A 459 8.57 -5.04 -19.32
CA THR A 459 8.61 -3.95 -20.30
C THR A 459 7.54 -2.89 -20.02
N LEU A 460 7.80 -1.65 -20.47
CA LEU A 460 6.80 -0.58 -20.51
C LEU A 460 5.88 -0.67 -21.75
N LYS A 461 6.15 -1.62 -22.65
CA LYS A 461 5.44 -1.83 -23.92
C LYS A 461 4.61 -3.12 -23.84
N ARG A 462 4.18 -3.63 -25.00
CA ARG A 462 3.60 -4.96 -25.09
C ARG A 462 4.69 -6.00 -24.83
N SER A 463 4.44 -6.92 -23.90
CA SER A 463 5.33 -8.05 -23.60
C SER A 463 5.12 -9.20 -24.57
N ASN A 464 5.97 -10.22 -24.45
CA ASN A 464 5.82 -11.51 -25.15
C ASN A 464 4.56 -12.30 -24.74
N ALA A 465 3.81 -11.86 -23.72
CA ALA A 465 2.51 -12.43 -23.34
C ALA A 465 1.31 -11.80 -24.06
N PHE A 466 1.49 -10.72 -24.83
CA PHE A 466 0.39 -9.94 -25.41
C PHE A 466 -0.55 -10.78 -26.30
N ASP A 467 0.02 -11.51 -27.27
CA ASP A 467 -0.79 -12.32 -28.18
C ASP A 467 -1.39 -13.55 -27.48
N ILE A 468 -0.69 -14.12 -26.49
CA ILE A 468 -1.19 -15.23 -25.67
C ILE A 468 -2.47 -14.82 -24.92
N ILE A 469 -2.44 -13.65 -24.28
CA ILE A 469 -3.62 -13.07 -23.61
C ILE A 469 -4.71 -12.75 -24.64
N GLY A 470 -4.34 -12.34 -25.85
CA GLY A 470 -5.28 -12.11 -26.96
C GLY A 470 -6.05 -13.39 -27.35
N GLU A 471 -5.39 -14.53 -27.38
CA GLU A 471 -6.02 -15.83 -27.65
C GLU A 471 -6.99 -16.26 -26.55
N GLU A 472 -6.66 -15.99 -25.28
CA GLU A 472 -7.59 -16.19 -24.16
C GLU A 472 -8.86 -15.33 -24.31
N VAL A 473 -8.68 -14.04 -24.65
CA VAL A 473 -9.80 -13.13 -24.93
C VAL A 473 -10.64 -13.67 -26.10
N HIS A 474 -10.00 -14.17 -27.16
CA HIS A 474 -10.72 -14.74 -28.29
C HIS A 474 -11.51 -15.99 -27.91
N ALA A 475 -10.95 -16.88 -27.08
CA ALA A 475 -11.62 -18.08 -26.60
C ALA A 475 -12.89 -17.75 -25.80
N VAL A 476 -12.82 -16.78 -24.87
CA VAL A 476 -13.99 -16.29 -24.12
C VAL A 476 -15.07 -15.76 -25.07
N ARG A 477 -14.69 -14.96 -26.08
CA ARG A 477 -15.66 -14.32 -26.98
C ARG A 477 -16.29 -15.27 -28.00
N SER A 478 -15.56 -16.29 -28.43
CA SER A 478 -15.98 -17.18 -29.52
C SER A 478 -16.59 -18.50 -29.04
N LYS A 479 -16.26 -18.94 -27.82
CA LYS A 479 -16.61 -20.26 -27.26
C LYS A 479 -16.99 -20.18 -25.79
N VAL A 480 -16.20 -20.78 -24.91
CA VAL A 480 -16.35 -20.70 -23.45
C VAL A 480 -14.97 -20.70 -22.81
N GLY A 481 -14.69 -19.66 -22.05
CA GLY A 481 -13.53 -19.57 -21.17
C GLY A 481 -13.91 -19.91 -19.73
N MET A 482 -12.93 -20.42 -18.98
CA MET A 482 -13.04 -20.71 -17.55
C MET A 482 -11.94 -19.96 -16.77
N VAL A 483 -12.32 -19.26 -15.71
CA VAL A 483 -11.38 -18.56 -14.81
C VAL A 483 -11.64 -18.92 -13.36
N ASP A 484 -10.57 -19.11 -12.60
CA ASP A 484 -10.65 -19.27 -11.15
C ASP A 484 -10.98 -17.93 -10.50
N ILE A 485 -12.19 -17.82 -9.94
CA ILE A 485 -12.66 -16.62 -9.24
C ILE A 485 -12.44 -16.72 -7.73
N THR A 486 -11.63 -17.66 -7.23
CA THR A 486 -11.19 -17.67 -5.82
C THR A 486 -10.64 -16.30 -5.40
N GLY A 487 -10.01 -15.58 -6.34
CA GLY A 487 -9.59 -14.17 -6.22
C GLY A 487 -10.71 -13.12 -6.13
N PHE A 488 -11.97 -13.49 -5.88
CA PHE A 488 -13.05 -12.60 -5.44
C PHE A 488 -13.37 -12.83 -3.96
N SER A 489 -13.57 -11.75 -3.20
CA SER A 489 -14.00 -11.87 -1.81
C SER A 489 -15.44 -12.39 -1.71
N ARG A 490 -15.75 -13.17 -0.67
CA ARG A 490 -17.09 -13.71 -0.40
C ARG A 490 -17.48 -13.48 1.05
N TYR A 491 -18.71 -13.03 1.27
CA TYR A 491 -19.27 -12.85 2.61
C TYR A 491 -20.68 -13.41 2.69
N GLU A 492 -21.03 -13.94 3.86
CA GLU A 492 -22.39 -14.33 4.18
C GLU A 492 -22.96 -13.41 5.24
N VAL A 493 -24.18 -12.92 5.00
CA VAL A 493 -24.94 -12.10 5.94
C VAL A 493 -26.24 -12.81 6.24
N VAL A 494 -26.47 -13.12 7.51
CA VAL A 494 -27.67 -13.83 7.97
C VAL A 494 -28.34 -13.14 9.15
N GLY A 495 -29.61 -13.48 9.37
CA GLY A 495 -30.39 -13.06 10.53
C GLY A 495 -31.59 -12.19 10.17
N PRO A 496 -32.59 -12.10 11.07
CA PRO A 496 -33.86 -11.41 10.80
C PRO A 496 -33.72 -9.91 10.51
N GLY A 497 -32.61 -9.27 10.91
CA GLY A 497 -32.32 -7.87 10.63
C GLY A 497 -31.54 -7.62 9.32
N SER A 498 -31.09 -8.68 8.64
CA SER A 498 -30.10 -8.60 7.56
C SER A 498 -30.56 -7.72 6.38
N ALA A 499 -31.82 -7.86 5.95
CA ALA A 499 -32.36 -7.06 4.86
C ALA A 499 -32.38 -5.56 5.22
N LYS A 500 -32.84 -5.19 6.41
CA LYS A 500 -32.90 -3.77 6.83
C LYS A 500 -31.50 -3.17 6.95
N TRP A 501 -30.57 -3.94 7.48
CA TRP A 501 -29.17 -3.51 7.63
C TRP A 501 -28.51 -3.29 6.27
N LEU A 502 -28.60 -4.26 5.35
CA LEU A 502 -28.04 -4.14 4.01
C LEU A 502 -28.68 -3.01 3.20
N ASP A 503 -29.97 -2.74 3.37
CA ASP A 503 -30.67 -1.61 2.71
C ASP A 503 -30.19 -0.24 3.20
N THR A 504 -29.55 -0.19 4.38
CA THR A 504 -28.90 1.04 4.90
C THR A 504 -27.44 1.15 4.45
N LEU A 505 -26.76 0.00 4.32
CA LEU A 505 -25.33 -0.07 4.02
C LEU A 505 -25.03 0.07 2.51
N LEU A 506 -25.90 -0.48 1.67
CA LEU A 506 -25.70 -0.59 0.22
C LEU A 506 -26.51 0.47 -0.53
N ALA A 507 -25.89 1.15 -1.48
CA ALA A 507 -26.52 2.13 -2.36
C ALA A 507 -27.26 1.47 -3.54
N CYS A 508 -28.06 0.43 -3.25
CA CYS A 508 -28.92 -0.22 -4.24
C CYS A 508 -30.22 -0.70 -3.57
N ARG A 509 -31.30 -0.82 -4.35
CA ARG A 509 -32.48 -1.54 -3.85
C ARG A 509 -32.16 -3.01 -3.74
N LEU A 510 -32.39 -3.62 -2.57
CA LEU A 510 -32.10 -5.05 -2.40
C LEU A 510 -32.88 -5.93 -3.40
N PRO A 511 -32.26 -6.99 -3.93
CA PRO A 511 -32.94 -7.93 -4.81
C PRO A 511 -34.04 -8.71 -4.08
N LYS A 512 -34.96 -9.27 -4.87
CA LYS A 512 -35.89 -10.31 -4.40
C LYS A 512 -35.10 -11.60 -4.12
N VAL A 513 -35.69 -12.55 -3.37
CA VAL A 513 -35.11 -13.88 -3.20
C VAL A 513 -34.88 -14.53 -4.59
N GLY A 514 -33.70 -15.09 -4.79
CA GLY A 514 -33.22 -15.60 -6.08
C GLY A 514 -32.65 -14.54 -7.03
N GLY A 515 -32.60 -13.27 -6.62
CA GLY A 515 -32.06 -12.17 -7.40
C GLY A 515 -30.69 -11.70 -6.88
N MET A 516 -29.94 -11.02 -7.75
CA MET A 516 -28.70 -10.35 -7.42
C MET A 516 -28.64 -8.93 -7.98
N ARG A 517 -27.78 -8.08 -7.42
CA ARG A 517 -27.51 -6.72 -7.91
C ARG A 517 -26.08 -6.29 -7.61
N LEU A 518 -25.57 -5.39 -8.44
CA LEU A 518 -24.43 -4.56 -8.04
C LEU A 518 -24.87 -3.65 -6.87
N ALA A 519 -24.03 -3.59 -5.86
CA ALA A 519 -24.27 -2.97 -4.58
C ALA A 519 -23.06 -2.12 -4.17
N PRO A 520 -22.95 -0.89 -4.68
CA PRO A 520 -21.97 0.07 -4.19
C PRO A 520 -22.20 0.35 -2.69
N MET A 521 -21.13 0.62 -1.96
CA MET A 521 -21.18 1.17 -0.60
C MET A 521 -20.73 2.62 -0.64
N LEU A 522 -21.37 3.48 0.14
CA LEU A 522 -21.03 4.89 0.21
C LEU A 522 -20.60 5.30 1.61
N THR A 523 -19.66 6.23 1.69
CA THR A 523 -19.37 6.96 2.94
C THR A 523 -20.50 7.94 3.26
N PRO A 524 -20.59 8.45 4.50
CA PRO A 524 -21.60 9.44 4.86
C PRO A 524 -21.60 10.71 3.98
N SER A 525 -20.45 11.11 3.40
CA SER A 525 -20.38 12.22 2.44
C SER A 525 -20.78 11.86 1.01
N GLY A 526 -21.12 10.59 0.74
CA GLY A 526 -21.55 10.10 -0.57
C GLY A 526 -20.41 9.65 -1.49
N ARG A 527 -19.19 9.45 -0.96
CA ARG A 527 -18.05 8.90 -1.72
C ARG A 527 -18.13 7.38 -1.79
N LEU A 528 -17.52 6.79 -2.82
CA LEU A 528 -17.55 5.34 -3.02
C LEU A 528 -16.63 4.60 -2.04
N ALA A 529 -17.21 3.92 -1.05
CA ALA A 529 -16.51 3.15 -0.03
C ALA A 529 -16.20 1.71 -0.46
N GLY A 530 -16.82 1.21 -1.51
CA GLY A 530 -16.59 -0.13 -2.04
C GLY A 530 -17.59 -0.50 -3.11
N ASP A 531 -17.27 -1.51 -3.91
CA ASP A 531 -18.17 -2.11 -4.88
C ASP A 531 -18.39 -3.59 -4.55
N LEU A 532 -19.63 -3.95 -4.29
CA LEU A 532 -20.02 -5.34 -4.03
C LEU A 532 -21.06 -5.79 -5.03
N THR A 533 -21.31 -7.08 -5.02
CA THR A 533 -22.48 -7.72 -5.60
C THR A 533 -23.25 -8.39 -4.48
N VAL A 534 -24.53 -8.06 -4.33
CA VAL A 534 -25.43 -8.69 -3.36
C VAL A 534 -26.31 -9.72 -4.05
N MET A 535 -26.33 -10.94 -3.51
CA MET A 535 -27.20 -12.04 -3.91
C MET A 535 -28.13 -12.36 -2.73
N ARG A 536 -29.44 -12.47 -2.98
CA ARG A 536 -30.40 -12.83 -1.93
C ARG A 536 -30.83 -14.28 -2.08
N LEU A 537 -30.24 -15.15 -1.27
CA LEU A 537 -30.44 -16.60 -1.35
C LEU A 537 -31.72 -17.05 -0.64
N ASP A 538 -32.13 -16.33 0.41
CA ASP A 538 -33.35 -16.57 1.19
C ASP A 538 -33.87 -15.23 1.76
N GLU A 539 -35.00 -15.24 2.49
CA GLU A 539 -35.58 -14.06 3.12
C GLU A 539 -34.56 -13.31 3.99
N ASN A 540 -33.74 -14.05 4.76
CA ASN A 540 -32.79 -13.56 5.74
C ASN A 540 -31.36 -14.10 5.53
N ARG A 541 -31.01 -14.48 4.30
CA ARG A 541 -29.67 -14.96 3.93
C ARG A 541 -29.21 -14.32 2.64
N PHE A 542 -28.12 -13.57 2.74
CA PHE A 542 -27.49 -12.85 1.65
C PHE A 542 -26.05 -13.31 1.47
N TRP A 543 -25.61 -13.28 0.22
CA TRP A 543 -24.26 -13.59 -0.18
C TRP A 543 -23.69 -12.38 -0.90
N LEU A 544 -22.57 -11.87 -0.41
CA LEU A 544 -21.91 -10.70 -0.98
C LEU A 544 -20.60 -11.13 -1.65
N MET A 545 -20.32 -10.58 -2.82
CA MET A 545 -19.06 -10.77 -3.53
C MET A 545 -18.39 -9.43 -3.87
N GLY A 546 -17.07 -9.41 -3.98
CA GLY A 546 -16.30 -8.19 -4.24
C GLY A 546 -14.81 -8.47 -4.50
N SER A 547 -13.97 -7.45 -4.36
CA SER A 547 -12.52 -7.56 -4.56
C SER A 547 -11.81 -8.28 -3.39
N TYR A 548 -11.02 -9.31 -3.67
CA TYR A 548 -10.35 -10.14 -2.65
C TYR A 548 -9.36 -9.39 -1.76
N TYR A 549 -8.65 -8.40 -2.29
CA TYR A 549 -7.70 -7.60 -1.50
C TYR A 549 -8.36 -6.61 -0.53
N LEU A 550 -9.68 -6.45 -0.58
CA LEU A 550 -10.45 -5.56 0.30
C LEU A 550 -11.03 -6.24 1.53
N GLN A 551 -10.65 -7.49 1.79
CA GLN A 551 -11.25 -8.29 2.85
C GLN A 551 -11.24 -7.61 4.22
N ALA A 552 -10.09 -7.10 4.66
CA ALA A 552 -9.98 -6.41 5.94
C ALA A 552 -10.74 -5.08 5.93
N TRP A 553 -10.74 -4.34 4.82
CA TRP A 553 -11.52 -3.11 4.66
C TRP A 553 -13.03 -3.36 4.78
N HIS A 554 -13.56 -4.33 4.01
CA HIS A 554 -14.98 -4.69 4.06
C HIS A 554 -15.40 -5.18 5.43
N MET A 555 -14.60 -6.05 6.08
CA MET A 555 -14.94 -6.54 7.41
C MET A 555 -14.91 -5.44 8.47
N ARG A 556 -13.95 -4.49 8.39
CA ARG A 556 -13.98 -3.30 9.25
C ARG A 556 -15.27 -2.50 9.03
N TRP A 557 -15.61 -2.19 7.78
CA TRP A 557 -16.82 -1.46 7.42
C TRP A 557 -18.10 -2.16 7.92
N PHE A 558 -18.21 -3.47 7.75
CA PHE A 558 -19.36 -4.24 8.21
C PHE A 558 -19.47 -4.23 9.73
N ASN A 559 -18.37 -4.44 10.44
CA ASN A 559 -18.36 -4.46 11.90
C ASN A 559 -18.70 -3.10 12.51
N ASP A 560 -18.18 -2.01 11.92
CA ASP A 560 -18.44 -0.64 12.39
C ASP A 560 -19.91 -0.24 12.27
N HIS A 561 -20.65 -0.86 11.35
CA HIS A 561 -22.07 -0.59 11.10
C HIS A 561 -22.99 -1.72 11.55
N LEU A 562 -22.47 -2.79 12.16
CA LEU A 562 -23.26 -3.95 12.55
C LEU A 562 -24.19 -3.58 13.71
N PRO A 563 -25.48 -3.96 13.70
CA PRO A 563 -26.36 -3.75 14.85
C PRO A 563 -25.97 -4.69 16.01
N ASP A 564 -26.31 -4.30 17.24
CA ASP A 564 -26.03 -5.07 18.46
C ASP A 564 -26.57 -6.51 18.45
N SER A 565 -27.64 -6.77 17.69
CA SER A 565 -28.23 -8.11 17.56
C SER A 565 -29.01 -8.30 16.26
N GLY A 566 -29.27 -9.56 15.90
CA GLY A 566 -30.17 -9.93 14.81
C GLY A 566 -29.54 -9.95 13.41
N VAL A 567 -28.26 -9.61 13.28
CA VAL A 567 -27.47 -9.74 12.04
C VAL A 567 -26.09 -10.31 12.38
N SER A 568 -25.60 -11.24 11.55
CA SER A 568 -24.22 -11.69 11.59
C SER A 568 -23.63 -11.70 10.20
N VAL A 569 -22.37 -11.28 10.09
CA VAL A 569 -21.58 -11.32 8.86
C VAL A 569 -20.37 -12.23 9.03
N ARG A 570 -20.04 -13.02 8.00
CA ARG A 570 -18.87 -13.90 7.97
C ARG A 570 -18.08 -13.68 6.68
N ASN A 571 -16.77 -13.63 6.79
CA ASN A 571 -15.86 -13.74 5.65
C ASN A 571 -15.69 -15.23 5.29
N LEU A 572 -16.00 -15.60 4.05
CA LEU A 572 -16.00 -16.99 3.57
C LEU A 572 -14.81 -17.31 2.66
N CYS A 573 -13.87 -16.39 2.47
CA CYS A 573 -12.78 -16.55 1.49
C CYS A 573 -11.82 -17.72 1.76
N LYS A 574 -11.81 -18.28 2.98
CA LYS A 574 -11.02 -19.46 3.38
C LYS A 574 -11.83 -20.76 3.45
N GLU A 575 -13.11 -20.69 3.08
CA GLU A 575 -14.05 -21.82 3.16
C GLU A 575 -14.70 -22.10 1.79
N TRP A 576 -14.75 -21.09 0.92
CA TRP A 576 -15.43 -21.11 -0.36
C TRP A 576 -14.58 -20.51 -1.47
N SER A 577 -14.53 -21.25 -2.57
CA SER A 577 -13.86 -20.91 -3.81
C SER A 577 -14.89 -20.89 -4.94
N GLY A 578 -14.48 -20.53 -6.15
CA GLY A 578 -15.39 -20.58 -7.26
C GLY A 578 -14.72 -20.50 -8.62
N ILE A 579 -15.46 -20.91 -9.63
CA ILE A 579 -15.07 -20.86 -11.03
C ILE A 579 -16.11 -20.03 -11.78
N SER A 580 -15.67 -19.10 -12.63
CA SER A 580 -16.54 -18.46 -13.60
C SER A 580 -16.33 -19.07 -14.98
N ILE A 581 -17.44 -19.39 -15.65
CA ILE A 581 -17.46 -19.72 -17.07
C ILE A 581 -18.12 -18.59 -17.84
N ALA A 582 -17.52 -18.18 -18.96
CA ALA A 582 -18.01 -17.06 -19.76
C ALA A 582 -17.79 -17.31 -21.26
N GLY A 583 -18.75 -16.86 -22.07
CA GLY A 583 -18.76 -17.01 -23.52
C GLY A 583 -20.11 -17.55 -24.05
N PRO A 584 -20.34 -17.50 -25.37
CA PRO A 584 -21.58 -17.95 -25.99
C PRO A 584 -21.99 -19.39 -25.64
N GLU A 585 -21.04 -20.29 -25.40
CA GLU A 585 -21.31 -21.70 -25.08
C GLU A 585 -21.47 -21.99 -23.58
N SER A 586 -21.30 -20.99 -22.71
CA SER A 586 -21.29 -21.17 -21.25
C SER A 586 -22.57 -21.79 -20.68
N ARG A 587 -23.73 -21.47 -21.26
CA ARG A 587 -25.01 -22.10 -20.85
C ARG A 587 -25.08 -23.56 -21.30
N ASN A 588 -24.73 -23.85 -22.55
CA ASN A 588 -24.80 -25.21 -23.08
C ASN A 588 -23.92 -26.15 -22.24
N LEU A 589 -22.73 -25.67 -21.86
CA LEU A 589 -21.86 -26.35 -20.90
C LEU A 589 -22.54 -26.54 -19.54
N LEU A 590 -23.09 -25.49 -18.94
CA LEU A 590 -23.69 -25.61 -17.61
C LEU A 590 -24.93 -26.53 -17.60
N GLU A 591 -25.76 -26.49 -18.64
CA GLU A 591 -26.92 -27.38 -18.83
C GLU A 591 -26.50 -28.85 -18.99
N ARG A 592 -25.25 -29.13 -19.38
CA ARG A 592 -24.73 -30.49 -19.46
C ARG A 592 -24.50 -31.13 -18.09
N ILE A 593 -24.25 -30.32 -17.07
CA ILE A 593 -23.80 -30.76 -15.74
C ILE A 593 -24.77 -30.37 -14.61
N ALA A 594 -25.74 -29.49 -14.90
CA ALA A 594 -26.78 -29.07 -13.97
C ALA A 594 -28.14 -29.67 -14.37
N PRO A 595 -28.94 -30.17 -13.41
CA PRO A 595 -30.26 -30.72 -13.69
C PRO A 595 -31.34 -29.65 -13.92
N ASP A 596 -31.07 -28.40 -13.52
CA ASP A 596 -32.03 -27.30 -13.56
C ASP A 596 -32.22 -26.69 -14.97
N ASP A 597 -33.39 -26.11 -15.24
CA ASP A 597 -33.64 -25.29 -16.43
C ASP A 597 -32.88 -23.95 -16.33
N LEU A 598 -31.93 -23.73 -17.23
CA LEU A 598 -31.07 -22.54 -17.31
C LEU A 598 -31.42 -21.62 -18.49
N SER A 599 -32.59 -21.83 -19.10
CA SER A 599 -33.13 -20.95 -20.13
C SER A 599 -33.24 -19.50 -19.65
N ASN A 600 -33.26 -18.55 -20.59
CA ASN A 600 -33.37 -17.13 -20.26
C ASN A 600 -34.59 -16.79 -19.37
N SER A 601 -35.70 -17.52 -19.54
CA SER A 601 -36.91 -17.35 -18.75
C SER A 601 -36.78 -17.91 -17.33
N ALA A 602 -36.15 -19.08 -17.18
CA ALA A 602 -36.02 -19.75 -15.89
C ALA A 602 -34.87 -19.16 -15.04
N PHE A 603 -33.78 -18.74 -15.68
CA PHE A 603 -32.63 -18.15 -15.01
C PHE A 603 -32.17 -16.86 -15.71
N PRO A 604 -32.89 -15.74 -15.55
CA PRO A 604 -32.58 -14.47 -16.19
C PRO A 604 -31.26 -13.86 -15.67
N PHE A 605 -30.71 -12.92 -16.43
CA PHE A 605 -29.51 -12.17 -16.01
C PHE A 605 -29.74 -11.49 -14.66
N MET A 606 -28.71 -11.47 -13.81
CA MET A 606 -28.78 -10.97 -12.44
C MET A 606 -29.74 -11.76 -11.52
N ASN A 607 -29.85 -13.07 -11.75
CA ASN A 607 -30.38 -14.01 -10.77
C ASN A 607 -29.30 -14.90 -10.18
N CYS A 608 -29.58 -15.45 -9.00
CA CYS A 608 -28.76 -16.43 -8.30
C CYS A 608 -29.63 -17.55 -7.74
N ARG A 609 -29.11 -18.77 -7.66
CA ARG A 609 -29.78 -19.88 -6.93
C ARG A 609 -28.78 -20.95 -6.55
N ARG A 610 -29.24 -21.90 -5.73
CA ARG A 610 -28.48 -23.13 -5.46
C ARG A 610 -28.75 -24.14 -6.57
N ILE A 611 -27.69 -24.77 -7.07
CA ILE A 611 -27.74 -25.79 -8.13
C ILE A 611 -26.87 -26.96 -7.68
N ASN A 612 -27.35 -28.19 -7.89
CA ASN A 612 -26.52 -29.38 -7.69
C ASN A 612 -25.70 -29.62 -8.96
N ILE A 613 -24.38 -29.59 -8.85
CA ILE A 613 -23.45 -29.90 -9.95
C ILE A 613 -22.63 -31.12 -9.52
N ASN A 614 -22.92 -32.28 -10.13
CA ASN A 614 -22.24 -33.54 -9.84
C ASN A 614 -22.13 -33.87 -8.33
N GLY A 615 -23.21 -33.67 -7.58
CA GLY A 615 -23.25 -33.91 -6.13
C GLY A 615 -22.78 -32.74 -5.26
N CYS A 616 -22.21 -31.68 -5.84
CA CYS A 616 -21.80 -30.47 -5.14
C CYS A 616 -22.96 -29.46 -5.09
N GLU A 617 -23.32 -28.97 -3.88
CA GLU A 617 -24.25 -27.85 -3.74
C GLU A 617 -23.51 -26.54 -4.04
N ALA A 618 -23.78 -25.97 -5.21
CA ALA A 618 -23.16 -24.74 -5.69
C ALA A 618 -24.10 -23.54 -5.56
N ILE A 619 -23.55 -22.37 -5.20
CA ILE A 619 -24.23 -21.08 -5.35
C ILE A 619 -23.86 -20.53 -6.73
N VAL A 620 -24.85 -20.53 -7.63
CA VAL A 620 -24.66 -20.12 -9.03
C VAL A 620 -25.33 -18.77 -9.24
N ALA A 621 -24.59 -17.84 -9.84
CA ALA A 621 -25.08 -16.51 -10.21
C ALA A 621 -24.90 -16.30 -11.71
N ARG A 622 -25.94 -15.81 -12.40
CA ARG A 622 -25.86 -15.48 -13.83
C ARG A 622 -25.35 -14.04 -14.01
N VAL A 623 -24.02 -13.92 -14.04
CA VAL A 623 -23.26 -12.69 -14.23
C VAL A 623 -21.89 -13.03 -14.83
N SER A 624 -21.25 -12.08 -15.51
CA SER A 624 -19.85 -12.19 -15.91
C SER A 624 -19.19 -10.83 -15.98
N VAL A 625 -18.02 -10.69 -15.35
CA VAL A 625 -17.17 -9.50 -15.45
C VAL A 625 -16.62 -9.31 -16.88
N THR A 626 -16.54 -10.38 -17.67
CA THR A 626 -16.15 -10.31 -19.10
C THR A 626 -17.21 -9.62 -19.98
N GLY A 627 -18.44 -9.54 -19.47
CA GLY A 627 -19.64 -9.06 -20.18
C GLY A 627 -20.18 -9.97 -21.28
N GLU A 628 -19.63 -11.17 -21.45
CA GLU A 628 -20.26 -12.23 -22.24
C GLU A 628 -21.33 -12.95 -21.41
N LEU A 629 -22.11 -13.85 -22.04
CA LEU A 629 -22.96 -14.77 -21.28
C LEU A 629 -22.07 -15.57 -20.33
N GLY A 630 -22.42 -15.63 -19.05
CA GLY A 630 -21.61 -16.37 -18.09
C GLY A 630 -22.27 -16.59 -16.75
N TYR A 631 -21.60 -17.42 -15.96
CA TYR A 631 -22.04 -17.86 -14.65
C TYR A 631 -20.86 -17.86 -13.69
N GLU A 632 -21.07 -17.37 -12.48
CA GLU A 632 -20.16 -17.54 -11.34
C GLU A 632 -20.67 -18.71 -10.50
N ILE A 633 -19.83 -19.72 -10.31
CA ILE A 633 -20.18 -20.97 -9.64
C ILE A 633 -19.32 -21.09 -8.39
N ASN A 634 -19.93 -20.89 -7.22
CA ASN A 634 -19.23 -20.92 -5.93
C ASN A 634 -19.54 -22.23 -5.21
N VAL A 635 -18.50 -22.89 -4.70
CA VAL A 635 -18.58 -24.14 -3.94
C VAL A 635 -17.67 -24.07 -2.72
N SER A 636 -17.93 -24.90 -1.71
CA SER A 636 -16.97 -25.10 -0.62
C SER A 636 -15.64 -25.61 -1.18
N ASP A 637 -14.51 -25.24 -0.57
CA ASP A 637 -13.17 -25.59 -1.08
C ASP A 637 -12.97 -27.09 -1.34
N ASN A 638 -13.53 -27.96 -0.49
CA ASN A 638 -13.48 -29.41 -0.65
C ASN A 638 -14.13 -29.93 -1.95
N HIS A 639 -14.98 -29.13 -2.59
CA HIS A 639 -15.67 -29.47 -3.84
C HIS A 639 -15.08 -28.77 -5.07
N MET A 640 -14.09 -27.89 -4.90
CA MET A 640 -13.52 -27.09 -5.99
C MET A 640 -12.86 -27.97 -7.07
N LYS A 641 -12.10 -29.01 -6.68
CA LYS A 641 -11.51 -29.98 -7.63
C LYS A 641 -12.58 -30.77 -8.39
N THR A 642 -13.66 -31.16 -7.72
CA THR A 642 -14.80 -31.84 -8.36
C THR A 642 -15.49 -30.93 -9.37
N LEU A 643 -15.70 -29.66 -9.02
CA LEU A 643 -16.27 -28.67 -9.94
C LEU A 643 -15.36 -28.47 -11.17
N TYR A 644 -14.06 -28.28 -10.96
CA TYR A 644 -13.08 -28.09 -12.04
C TYR A 644 -13.05 -29.26 -13.01
N SER A 645 -12.87 -30.49 -12.51
CA SER A 645 -12.86 -31.70 -13.33
C SER A 645 -14.17 -31.87 -14.11
N THR A 646 -15.31 -31.67 -13.45
CA THR A 646 -16.64 -31.75 -14.09
C THR A 646 -16.78 -30.73 -15.25
N LEU A 647 -16.29 -29.51 -15.06
CA LEU A 647 -16.31 -28.47 -16.11
C LEU A 647 -15.36 -28.81 -17.27
N CYS A 648 -14.15 -29.29 -17.00
CA CYS A 648 -13.20 -29.70 -18.02
C CYS A 648 -13.72 -30.87 -18.88
N GLU A 649 -14.27 -31.90 -18.23
CA GLU A 649 -14.81 -33.08 -18.92
C GLU A 649 -15.99 -32.71 -19.82
N ALA A 650 -16.99 -32.01 -19.29
CA ALA A 650 -18.16 -31.60 -20.07
C ALA A 650 -17.82 -30.52 -21.10
N GLY A 651 -16.87 -29.64 -20.79
CA GLY A 651 -16.44 -28.52 -21.62
C GLY A 651 -15.64 -28.92 -22.86
N THR A 652 -15.13 -30.16 -22.92
CA THR A 652 -14.39 -30.68 -24.08
C THR A 652 -15.22 -30.59 -25.37
N GLU A 653 -16.54 -30.83 -25.30
CA GLU A 653 -17.46 -30.70 -26.45
C GLU A 653 -17.58 -29.25 -26.96
N PHE A 654 -17.31 -28.27 -26.10
CA PHE A 654 -17.48 -26.84 -26.37
C PHE A 654 -16.15 -26.10 -26.60
N ASP A 655 -15.02 -26.82 -26.69
CA ASP A 655 -13.66 -26.25 -26.73
C ASP A 655 -13.42 -25.27 -25.57
N ILE A 656 -13.73 -25.71 -24.34
CA ILE A 656 -13.46 -24.93 -23.13
C ILE A 656 -11.97 -24.63 -23.00
N ARG A 657 -11.63 -23.39 -22.65
CA ARG A 657 -10.24 -23.00 -22.38
C ARG A 657 -10.09 -22.26 -21.06
N PRO A 658 -9.01 -22.49 -20.30
CA PRO A 658 -8.69 -21.63 -19.17
C PRO A 658 -8.32 -20.22 -19.67
N PHE A 659 -8.65 -19.20 -18.90
CA PHE A 659 -8.15 -17.84 -19.09
C PHE A 659 -7.82 -17.20 -17.75
N GLY A 660 -6.89 -16.24 -17.77
CA GLY A 660 -6.43 -15.56 -16.56
C GLY A 660 -7.01 -14.16 -16.36
N PHE A 661 -6.60 -13.54 -15.26
CA PHE A 661 -7.06 -12.20 -14.85
C PHE A 661 -6.70 -11.10 -15.86
N ARG A 662 -5.67 -11.27 -16.70
CA ARG A 662 -5.32 -10.27 -17.73
C ARG A 662 -6.28 -10.27 -18.92
N ALA A 663 -6.75 -11.43 -19.35
CA ALA A 663 -7.83 -11.54 -20.33
C ALA A 663 -9.16 -11.02 -19.76
N MET A 664 -9.44 -11.31 -18.48
CA MET A 664 -10.58 -10.72 -17.76
C MET A 664 -10.50 -9.18 -17.70
N ASN A 665 -9.33 -8.62 -17.40
CA ASN A 665 -9.14 -7.18 -17.35
C ASN A 665 -9.29 -6.52 -18.73
N SER A 666 -8.89 -7.20 -19.79
CA SER A 666 -9.08 -6.71 -21.17
C SER A 666 -10.56 -6.69 -21.54
N THR A 667 -11.28 -7.80 -21.33
CA THR A 667 -12.71 -7.92 -21.66
C THR A 667 -13.58 -6.97 -20.85
N ARG A 668 -13.34 -6.81 -19.54
CA ARG A 668 -14.14 -5.88 -18.71
C ARG A 668 -13.98 -4.42 -19.12
N LEU A 669 -12.80 -4.02 -19.61
CA LEU A 669 -12.56 -2.67 -20.11
C LEU A 669 -13.34 -2.41 -21.41
N GLU A 670 -13.48 -3.39 -22.31
CA GLU A 670 -14.32 -3.25 -23.51
C GLU A 670 -15.80 -2.97 -23.17
N LYS A 671 -16.26 -3.41 -22.00
CA LYS A 671 -17.63 -3.18 -21.51
C LYS A 671 -17.79 -1.92 -20.68
N GLY A 672 -16.69 -1.21 -20.38
CA GLY A 672 -16.69 -0.04 -19.52
C GLY A 672 -16.92 -0.35 -18.04
N TYR A 673 -16.64 -1.57 -17.58
CA TYR A 673 -16.74 -1.92 -16.17
C TYR A 673 -15.51 -1.39 -15.42
N GLY A 674 -15.75 -0.49 -14.45
CA GLY A 674 -14.72 -0.01 -13.54
C GLY A 674 -14.29 -1.09 -12.55
N SER A 675 -13.15 -0.86 -11.89
CA SER A 675 -12.73 -1.62 -10.71
C SER A 675 -12.57 -0.60 -9.60
N TRP A 676 -13.13 -0.84 -8.41
CA TRP A 676 -12.86 0.04 -7.28
C TRP A 676 -11.35 0.14 -7.02
N SER A 677 -10.89 1.35 -6.65
CA SER A 677 -9.48 1.79 -6.54
C SER A 677 -8.65 1.91 -7.84
N ARG A 678 -9.23 1.76 -9.04
CA ARG A 678 -8.50 1.85 -10.33
C ARG A 678 -9.20 2.57 -11.47
#